data_AF-A0A957KTD2-F1
#
_entry.id   AF-A0A957KTD2-F1
#
_cell.length_a   1.000
_cell.length_b   1.000
_cell.length_c   1.000
_cell.angle_alpha   90.00
_cell.angle_beta   90.00
_cell.angle_gamma   90.00
#
_symmetry.space_group_name_H-M   'P 1'
#
loop_
_entity.id
_entity.type
_entity.pdbx_description
1 polymer ?
#
loop_
_entity_poly.entity_id
_entity_poly.type
_entity_poly.pdbx_seq_one_letter_code
_entity_poly.pdbx_strand_id
1 'polypeptide(L)'
;AEEPGGKGRVLGLNTGDPARWKRYRGGTAGHLWIDRSGSGQFERFLADLPGNIASPMWLGTDDASHIFFVSDHEGVGNLYSVRAAGDDLRRHTDHVDFYVRNPSSDGRRIVYHAGADLFVFDPATDSTQQVAVDYRSPRVQRNRKFSPAVAYLDGAQLNPTGDALAVTTRGKAYTFFNHEGPVVQLGRRDGVRHRLADFLNEDQYVVMVDDANGEEELVVHSVDIGETPRRLTGLDIGRPVALKVSPAEDKVALSNHRQELLLVDLKSGTLTTLDRSDWRPIAGMDWSPDGRWLAYGFATGYNATEIRVVHVPPPQDDAEPEADAADDKKAEGEEPIYPTGPVAITRPILHDVSPSFDPDGKFLYFLSYRDFNPVYDNLHFDLSFPWGMRPYLVILRDDEPNPFMPRPDMDDDGGHADHDADDDEDDVDDDDGDDVDEAGAEDEELAEIEGDEDEADEDDYADDEGDERPLRALRASVNVPEVAGAPAGNAGSEEKNGKNGAKNGNKRKAPPPVRIDFEGIERRVLAFPVSDSRYGQIAGAPGRVLFTSYPLHGALDGHHAADDGESEEGGSLRAWVFKEYKSEGIADNVSSFDLSRNRKKLLYFSGRRLRVIPATEKAPGESGPGRRSGWIDLARIKVSVLPPGEWEQMYREAWRLQRDHFWTPDMAEVDWQAIYNRYYPLLQRISSRSEV
;
A
#
# COMPACT_ATOMS: atom_id res chain seq x y z
N ALA A 1 -33.74 -16.72 26.89
CA ALA A 1 -33.66 -17.73 27.98
C ALA A 1 -35.05 -18.03 28.51
N GLU A 2 -35.32 -19.28 28.88
CA GLU A 2 -36.62 -19.74 29.37
C GLU A 2 -36.52 -20.16 30.83
N GLU A 3 -37.55 -19.82 31.62
CA GLU A 3 -37.66 -20.26 33.01
C GLU A 3 -37.77 -21.79 33.10
N PRO A 4 -36.89 -22.47 33.87
CA PRO A 4 -36.97 -23.92 34.02
C PRO A 4 -38.28 -24.37 34.69
N GLY A 5 -39.06 -25.20 34.00
CA GLY A 5 -40.34 -25.71 34.52
C GLY A 5 -41.47 -24.68 34.60
N GLY A 6 -41.21 -23.42 34.21
CA GLY A 6 -42.14 -22.31 34.27
C GLY A 6 -42.48 -21.72 32.90
N LYS A 7 -43.20 -20.61 32.92
CA LYS A 7 -43.62 -19.90 31.70
C LYS A 7 -42.81 -18.62 31.45
N GLY A 8 -41.97 -18.22 32.40
CA GLY A 8 -41.16 -17.03 32.29
C GLY A 8 -40.18 -17.05 31.12
N ARG A 9 -39.91 -15.88 30.55
CA ARG A 9 -38.99 -15.68 29.42
C ARG A 9 -38.14 -14.44 29.64
N VAL A 10 -36.86 -14.51 29.28
CA VAL A 10 -35.94 -13.37 29.20
C VAL A 10 -35.43 -13.23 27.78
N LEU A 11 -35.60 -12.05 27.21
CA LEU A 11 -35.03 -11.65 25.93
C LEU A 11 -33.83 -10.73 26.16
N GLY A 12 -32.76 -11.01 25.43
CA GLY A 12 -31.59 -10.15 25.36
C GLY A 12 -31.59 -9.40 24.03
N LEU A 13 -31.58 -8.07 24.08
CA LEU A 13 -31.31 -7.23 22.92
C LEU A 13 -29.85 -6.79 22.98
N ASN A 14 -29.12 -6.92 21.86
CA ASN A 14 -27.69 -6.62 21.76
C ASN A 14 -26.81 -7.37 22.79
N THR A 15 -27.25 -8.52 23.28
CA THR A 15 -26.54 -9.32 24.29
C THR A 15 -25.49 -10.26 23.69
N GLY A 16 -24.90 -9.85 22.57
CA GLY A 16 -23.80 -10.55 21.92
C GLY A 16 -22.52 -10.48 22.75
N ASP A 17 -21.49 -11.22 22.33
CA ASP A 17 -20.24 -11.30 23.07
C ASP A 17 -19.48 -9.95 23.09
N PRO A 18 -19.07 -9.43 24.27
CA PRO A 18 -18.51 -8.09 24.42
C PRO A 18 -16.98 -8.02 24.20
N ALA A 19 -16.45 -8.70 23.18
CA ALA A 19 -14.99 -8.78 22.97
C ALA A 19 -14.36 -7.57 22.28
N ARG A 20 -15.07 -6.99 21.30
CA ARG A 20 -14.52 -5.94 20.43
C ARG A 20 -14.58 -4.55 21.08
N TRP A 21 -15.55 -4.33 21.96
CA TRP A 21 -15.74 -3.04 22.65
C TRP A 21 -16.03 -3.27 24.13
N LYS A 22 -14.95 -3.32 24.92
CA LYS A 22 -15.04 -3.44 26.38
C LYS A 22 -15.62 -2.17 26.99
N ARG A 23 -16.37 -2.32 28.08
CA ARG A 23 -16.97 -1.23 28.86
C ARG A 23 -17.89 -0.33 28.03
N TYR A 24 -18.51 -0.88 26.99
CA TYR A 24 -19.43 -0.13 26.16
C TYR A 24 -20.64 0.37 26.96
N ARG A 25 -21.03 1.62 26.75
CA ARG A 25 -22.14 2.31 27.43
C ARG A 25 -23.05 3.10 26.47
N GLY A 26 -22.92 2.88 25.16
CA GLY A 26 -23.75 3.56 24.17
C GLY A 26 -25.15 2.94 24.03
N GLY A 27 -25.96 3.48 23.12
CA GLY A 27 -27.37 3.10 22.97
C GLY A 27 -27.62 1.66 22.54
N THR A 28 -26.63 0.95 22.00
CA THR A 28 -26.72 -0.47 21.65
C THR A 28 -26.16 -1.38 22.74
N ALA A 29 -25.98 -0.88 23.96
CA ALA A 29 -25.55 -1.72 25.08
C ALA A 29 -26.57 -2.84 25.31
N GLY A 30 -26.08 -4.00 25.71
CA GLY A 30 -26.88 -5.19 25.92
C GLY A 30 -27.91 -4.99 27.03
N HIS A 31 -29.12 -5.46 26.77
CA HIS A 31 -30.32 -5.06 27.50
C HIS A 31 -31.26 -6.24 27.67
N LEU A 32 -31.71 -6.49 28.89
CA LEU A 32 -32.67 -7.55 29.20
C LEU A 32 -34.11 -7.05 29.24
N TRP A 33 -35.01 -7.90 28.78
CA TRP A 33 -36.45 -7.77 28.90
C TRP A 33 -37.01 -9.06 29.49
N ILE A 34 -37.95 -8.97 30.43
CA ILE A 34 -38.49 -10.13 31.12
C ILE A 34 -40.02 -10.18 31.01
N ASP A 35 -40.54 -11.36 30.77
CA ASP A 35 -41.95 -11.74 30.97
C ASP A 35 -41.97 -12.84 32.03
N ARG A 36 -42.46 -12.54 33.22
CA ARG A 36 -42.44 -13.50 34.34
C ARG A 36 -43.58 -14.51 34.27
N SER A 37 -44.68 -14.17 33.61
CA SER A 37 -45.90 -14.99 33.63
C SER A 37 -46.06 -15.83 32.35
N GLY A 38 -45.25 -15.55 31.32
CA GLY A 38 -45.40 -16.13 29.98
C GLY A 38 -46.63 -15.57 29.26
N SER A 39 -46.99 -14.32 29.56
CA SER A 39 -48.11 -13.60 28.95
C SER A 39 -47.82 -13.05 27.56
N GLY A 40 -46.54 -13.01 27.16
CA GLY A 40 -46.04 -12.29 26.00
C GLY A 40 -45.85 -10.79 26.24
N GLN A 41 -46.12 -10.29 27.45
CA GLN A 41 -45.87 -8.89 27.83
C GLN A 41 -44.52 -8.78 28.52
N PHE A 42 -43.58 -8.10 27.85
CA PHE A 42 -42.23 -7.89 28.35
C PHE A 42 -42.06 -6.52 28.98
N GLU A 43 -41.36 -6.47 30.09
CA GLU A 43 -40.89 -5.22 30.70
C GLU A 43 -39.36 -5.14 30.69
N ARG A 44 -38.86 -3.91 30.77
CA ARG A 44 -37.43 -3.65 30.83
C ARG A 44 -36.87 -4.22 32.14
N PHE A 45 -35.87 -5.08 32.04
CA PHE A 45 -35.23 -5.72 33.17
C PHE A 45 -33.83 -5.15 33.42
N LEU A 46 -33.50 -4.91 34.71
CA LEU A 46 -32.23 -4.31 35.16
C LEU A 46 -31.89 -2.99 34.45
N ALA A 47 -32.88 -2.10 34.28
CA ALA A 47 -32.69 -0.85 33.56
C ALA A 47 -31.59 0.06 34.15
N ASP A 48 -31.37 -0.03 35.46
CA ASP A 48 -30.43 0.82 36.19
C ASP A 48 -29.01 0.23 36.29
N LEU A 49 -28.76 -0.99 35.78
CA LEU A 49 -27.44 -1.61 35.88
C LEU A 49 -26.45 -0.91 34.92
N PRO A 50 -25.39 -0.25 35.41
CA PRO A 50 -24.51 0.56 34.58
C PRO A 50 -23.44 -0.30 33.88
N GLY A 51 -23.85 -1.14 32.92
CA GLY A 51 -22.96 -2.09 32.25
C GLY A 51 -23.50 -2.61 30.94
N ASN A 52 -22.60 -3.18 30.14
CA ASN A 52 -23.03 -4.04 29.03
C ASN A 52 -23.47 -5.39 29.62
N ILE A 53 -24.55 -5.98 29.09
CA ILE A 53 -25.06 -7.29 29.50
C ILE A 53 -24.97 -8.24 28.31
N ALA A 54 -24.46 -9.44 28.51
CA ALA A 54 -24.34 -10.44 27.45
C ALA A 54 -24.78 -11.83 27.93
N SER A 55 -25.20 -12.67 26.97
CA SER A 55 -25.46 -14.10 27.15
C SER A 55 -26.37 -14.45 28.34
N PRO A 56 -27.63 -13.96 28.40
CA PRO A 56 -28.55 -14.29 29.48
C PRO A 56 -28.98 -15.77 29.45
N MET A 57 -29.01 -16.40 30.61
CA MET A 57 -29.47 -17.78 30.86
C MET A 57 -30.36 -17.79 32.10
N TRP A 58 -31.39 -18.65 32.18
CA TRP A 58 -32.26 -18.75 33.36
C TRP A 58 -32.18 -20.17 33.89
N LEU A 59 -31.70 -20.33 35.12
CA LEU A 59 -31.35 -21.62 35.73
C LEU A 59 -31.92 -21.74 37.14
N GLY A 60 -32.00 -22.97 37.65
CA GLY A 60 -32.51 -23.29 38.99
C GLY A 60 -33.93 -23.87 38.96
N THR A 61 -34.53 -24.01 40.14
CA THR A 61 -35.88 -24.59 40.31
C THR A 61 -36.74 -23.66 41.16
N ASP A 62 -37.96 -23.40 40.69
CA ASP A 62 -38.98 -22.61 41.41
C ASP A 62 -38.41 -21.28 41.98
N ASP A 63 -38.63 -21.03 43.26
CA ASP A 63 -38.22 -19.81 43.99
C ASP A 63 -36.70 -19.63 44.10
N ALA A 64 -35.90 -20.64 43.76
CA ALA A 64 -34.43 -20.57 43.73
C ALA A 64 -33.88 -20.25 42.33
N SER A 65 -34.73 -20.05 41.33
CA SER A 65 -34.27 -19.76 39.97
C SER A 65 -33.67 -18.35 39.84
N HIS A 66 -32.58 -18.25 39.08
CA HIS A 66 -31.86 -17.02 38.81
C HIS A 66 -31.58 -16.86 37.32
N ILE A 67 -31.53 -15.61 36.88
CA ILE A 67 -31.12 -15.20 35.54
C ILE A 67 -29.62 -14.87 35.62
N PHE A 68 -28.81 -15.73 35.02
CA PHE A 68 -27.37 -15.56 34.87
C PHE A 68 -27.04 -14.78 33.60
N PHE A 69 -25.99 -13.96 33.65
CA PHE A 69 -25.52 -13.16 32.51
C PHE A 69 -24.08 -12.70 32.71
N VAL A 70 -23.40 -12.31 31.64
CA VAL A 70 -22.11 -11.61 31.73
C VAL A 70 -22.37 -10.11 31.84
N SER A 71 -21.64 -9.43 32.70
CA SER A 71 -21.63 -7.96 32.69
C SER A 71 -20.28 -7.39 33.08
N ASP A 72 -19.98 -6.19 32.57
CA ASP A 72 -18.78 -5.42 32.91
C ASP A 72 -19.11 -4.11 33.65
N HIS A 73 -20.24 -4.06 34.36
CA HIS A 73 -20.61 -2.89 35.18
C HIS A 73 -19.56 -2.58 36.26
N GLU A 74 -18.84 -3.59 36.74
CA GLU A 74 -17.71 -3.44 37.67
C GLU A 74 -16.33 -3.38 36.95
N GLY A 75 -16.33 -3.12 35.63
CA GLY A 75 -15.13 -2.83 34.84
C GLY A 75 -14.50 -4.02 34.11
N VAL A 76 -14.69 -5.26 34.56
CA VAL A 76 -14.28 -6.49 33.84
C VAL A 76 -15.48 -7.43 33.71
N GLY A 77 -15.66 -7.99 32.51
CA GLY A 77 -16.73 -8.93 32.21
C GLY A 77 -16.66 -10.17 33.10
N ASN A 78 -17.59 -10.30 34.03
CA ASN A 78 -17.73 -11.44 34.94
C ASN A 78 -19.13 -12.05 34.86
N LEU A 79 -19.31 -13.24 35.41
CA LEU A 79 -20.61 -13.90 35.52
C LEU A 79 -21.37 -13.36 36.74
N TYR A 80 -22.59 -12.92 36.50
CA TYR A 80 -23.52 -12.45 37.53
C TYR A 80 -24.83 -13.22 37.45
N SER A 81 -25.63 -13.15 38.51
CA SER A 81 -27.01 -13.60 38.48
C SER A 81 -27.92 -12.70 39.29
N VAL A 82 -29.22 -12.76 39.02
CA VAL A 82 -30.25 -12.02 39.75
C VAL A 82 -31.53 -12.87 39.80
N ARG A 83 -32.36 -12.70 40.82
CA ARG A 83 -33.69 -13.34 40.82
C ARG A 83 -34.59 -12.71 39.78
N ALA A 84 -35.62 -13.43 39.35
CA ALA A 84 -36.63 -12.91 38.41
C ALA A 84 -37.31 -11.63 38.91
N ALA A 85 -37.41 -11.44 40.24
CA ALA A 85 -37.92 -10.22 40.85
C ALA A 85 -37.02 -8.97 40.60
N GLY A 86 -35.78 -9.16 40.14
CA GLY A 86 -34.81 -8.08 39.92
C GLY A 86 -34.00 -7.71 41.16
N ASP A 87 -34.15 -8.46 42.24
CA ASP A 87 -33.36 -8.31 43.47
C ASP A 87 -32.33 -9.43 43.61
N ASP A 88 -31.47 -9.32 44.63
CA ASP A 88 -30.41 -10.32 44.91
C ASP A 88 -29.42 -10.48 43.74
N LEU A 89 -28.92 -9.35 43.24
CA LEU A 89 -27.83 -9.33 42.26
C LEU A 89 -26.54 -9.86 42.89
N ARG A 90 -25.96 -10.90 42.30
CA ARG A 90 -24.75 -11.59 42.77
C ARG A 90 -23.70 -11.68 41.69
N ARG A 91 -22.43 -11.63 42.11
CA ARG A 91 -21.26 -11.91 41.29
C ARG A 91 -20.74 -13.31 41.63
N HIS A 92 -20.39 -14.07 40.59
CA HIS A 92 -20.00 -15.48 40.73
C HIS A 92 -18.57 -15.78 40.29
N THR A 93 -17.91 -14.84 39.59
CA THR A 93 -16.52 -15.01 39.13
C THR A 93 -15.71 -13.75 39.38
N ASP A 94 -14.39 -13.91 39.51
CA ASP A 94 -13.45 -12.83 39.81
C ASP A 94 -12.30 -12.71 38.80
N HIS A 95 -12.62 -12.84 37.51
CA HIS A 95 -11.61 -12.63 36.47
C HIS A 95 -11.24 -11.14 36.42
N VAL A 96 -9.93 -10.88 36.45
CA VAL A 96 -9.35 -9.53 36.40
C VAL A 96 -8.59 -9.24 35.10
N ASP A 97 -8.07 -10.29 34.46
CA ASP A 97 -7.26 -10.14 33.25
C ASP A 97 -8.07 -10.26 31.96
N PHE A 98 -8.94 -11.28 31.90
CA PHE A 98 -9.74 -11.63 30.73
C PHE A 98 -11.23 -11.61 31.08
N TYR A 99 -12.06 -11.22 30.12
CA TYR A 99 -13.52 -11.27 30.30
C TYR A 99 -14.00 -12.72 30.29
N VAL A 100 -15.00 -13.03 31.11
CA VAL A 100 -15.89 -14.19 30.91
C VAL A 100 -16.60 -14.02 29.57
N ARG A 101 -16.54 -15.05 28.73
CA ARG A 101 -17.11 -15.04 27.39
C ARG A 101 -17.86 -16.32 27.07
N ASN A 102 -18.86 -16.15 26.20
CA ASN A 102 -19.75 -17.20 25.69
C ASN A 102 -20.23 -18.21 26.75
N PRO A 103 -20.74 -17.79 27.92
CA PRO A 103 -21.26 -18.75 28.88
C PRO A 103 -22.47 -19.48 28.28
N SER A 104 -22.52 -20.78 28.52
CA SER A 104 -23.56 -21.70 28.04
C SER A 104 -23.93 -22.66 29.16
N SER A 105 -25.19 -23.09 29.24
CA SER A 105 -25.64 -23.96 30.32
C SER A 105 -26.35 -25.21 29.82
N ASP A 106 -26.19 -26.30 30.57
CA ASP A 106 -26.96 -27.55 30.44
C ASP A 106 -28.25 -27.55 31.28
N GLY A 107 -28.63 -26.40 31.87
CA GLY A 107 -29.74 -26.27 32.81
C GLY A 107 -29.32 -26.46 34.29
N ARG A 108 -28.12 -26.97 34.55
CA ARG A 108 -27.58 -27.18 35.91
C ARG A 108 -26.30 -26.38 36.17
N ARG A 109 -25.33 -26.46 35.26
CA ARG A 109 -24.01 -25.81 35.35
C ARG A 109 -23.83 -24.85 34.19
N ILE A 110 -22.89 -23.93 34.35
CA ILE A 110 -22.51 -22.97 33.31
C ILE A 110 -21.07 -23.26 32.89
N VAL A 111 -20.84 -23.44 31.60
CA VAL A 111 -19.50 -23.53 31.01
C VAL A 111 -19.22 -22.21 30.30
N TYR A 112 -18.04 -21.65 30.48
CA TYR A 112 -17.62 -20.41 29.82
C TYR A 112 -16.11 -20.44 29.58
N HIS A 113 -15.59 -19.49 28.81
CA HIS A 113 -14.13 -19.32 28.64
C HIS A 113 -13.65 -17.93 29.05
N ALA A 114 -12.39 -17.88 29.48
CA ALA A 114 -11.66 -16.65 29.75
C ALA A 114 -10.17 -16.92 29.50
N GLY A 115 -9.49 -16.05 28.73
CA GLY A 115 -8.04 -16.17 28.50
C GLY A 115 -7.59 -17.46 27.80
N ALA A 116 -8.43 -18.00 26.90
CA ALA A 116 -8.25 -19.31 26.23
C ALA A 116 -8.35 -20.53 27.16
N ASP A 117 -8.77 -20.36 28.41
CA ASP A 117 -9.09 -21.44 29.34
C ASP A 117 -10.60 -21.64 29.47
N LEU A 118 -11.00 -22.90 29.62
CA LEU A 118 -12.39 -23.29 29.84
C LEU A 118 -12.66 -23.45 31.33
N PHE A 119 -13.80 -22.98 31.78
CA PHE A 119 -14.24 -23.06 33.18
C PHE A 119 -15.65 -23.63 33.25
N VAL A 120 -15.94 -24.32 34.33
CA VAL A 120 -17.28 -24.73 34.73
C VAL A 120 -17.62 -24.08 36.06
N PHE A 121 -18.76 -23.40 36.10
CA PHE A 121 -19.37 -22.85 37.30
C PHE A 121 -20.58 -23.71 37.68
N ASP A 122 -20.65 -24.13 38.94
CA ASP A 122 -21.78 -24.86 39.50
C ASP A 122 -22.59 -23.94 40.45
N PRO A 123 -23.76 -23.44 40.01
CA PRO A 123 -24.64 -22.62 40.83
C PRO A 123 -25.05 -23.26 42.17
N ALA A 124 -25.07 -24.59 42.27
CA ALA A 124 -25.48 -25.28 43.49
C ALA A 124 -24.45 -25.16 44.62
N THR A 125 -23.18 -24.99 44.27
CA THR A 125 -22.07 -24.85 45.24
C THR A 125 -21.44 -23.46 45.22
N ASP A 126 -21.89 -22.60 44.31
CA ASP A 126 -21.30 -21.28 44.03
C ASP A 126 -19.79 -21.36 43.82
N SER A 127 -19.35 -22.34 43.04
CA SER A 127 -17.93 -22.61 42.81
C SER A 127 -17.59 -22.73 41.34
N THR A 128 -16.40 -22.22 41.01
CA THR A 128 -15.81 -22.28 39.68
C THR A 128 -14.61 -23.22 39.69
N GLN A 129 -14.50 -24.05 38.65
CA GLN A 129 -13.35 -24.89 38.41
C GLN A 129 -12.87 -24.73 36.97
N GLN A 130 -11.55 -24.61 36.78
CA GLN A 130 -10.97 -24.71 35.44
C GLN A 130 -11.09 -26.15 34.94
N VAL A 131 -11.55 -26.30 33.70
CA VAL A 131 -11.63 -27.59 33.03
C VAL A 131 -10.28 -27.87 32.38
N ALA A 132 -9.57 -28.87 32.87
CA ALA A 132 -8.35 -29.35 32.23
C ALA A 132 -8.70 -30.06 30.92
N VAL A 133 -8.29 -29.48 29.80
CA VAL A 133 -8.48 -30.07 28.46
C VAL A 133 -7.12 -30.51 27.92
N ASP A 134 -6.90 -31.83 27.81
CA ASP A 134 -5.78 -32.36 27.01
C ASP A 134 -6.25 -32.53 25.56
N TYR A 135 -5.82 -31.61 24.70
CA TYR A 135 -6.16 -31.64 23.28
C TYR A 135 -4.93 -31.97 22.43
N ARG A 136 -4.92 -33.19 21.90
CA ARG A 136 -3.87 -33.69 21.00
C ARG A 136 -4.27 -33.47 19.56
N SER A 137 -3.80 -32.37 18.99
CA SER A 137 -4.00 -32.05 17.58
C SER A 137 -2.67 -32.00 16.84
N PRO A 138 -2.63 -32.46 15.58
CA PRO A 138 -1.48 -32.24 14.72
C PRO A 138 -1.24 -30.75 14.41
N ARG A 139 -2.20 -29.85 14.73
CA ARG A 139 -2.14 -28.40 14.49
C ARG A 139 -1.67 -28.06 13.07
N VAL A 140 -2.21 -28.77 12.07
CA VAL A 140 -1.74 -28.71 10.67
C VAL A 140 -1.73 -27.30 10.07
N GLN A 141 -2.59 -26.42 10.57
CA GLN A 141 -2.65 -25.03 10.14
C GLN A 141 -1.42 -24.20 10.55
N ARG A 142 -0.63 -24.66 11.54
CA ARG A 142 0.67 -24.10 11.94
C ARG A 142 1.83 -24.57 11.06
N ASN A 143 1.62 -25.57 10.21
CA ASN A 143 2.66 -26.07 9.31
C ASN A 143 3.03 -25.01 8.28
N ARG A 144 4.26 -25.11 7.77
CA ARG A 144 4.74 -24.25 6.69
C ARG A 144 3.86 -24.42 5.45
N LYS A 145 3.46 -23.30 4.86
CA LYS A 145 2.64 -23.23 3.64
C LYS A 145 3.37 -22.41 2.59
N PHE A 146 2.87 -22.48 1.35
CA PHE A 146 3.29 -21.59 0.28
C PHE A 146 2.11 -20.77 -0.18
N SER A 147 2.34 -19.47 -0.35
CA SER A 147 1.34 -18.54 -0.87
C SER A 147 1.75 -18.09 -2.27
N PRO A 148 0.80 -17.89 -3.21
CA PRO A 148 1.07 -17.14 -4.42
C PRO A 148 1.54 -15.73 -4.06
N ALA A 149 2.62 -15.26 -4.68
CA ALA A 149 3.15 -13.90 -4.46
C ALA A 149 2.15 -12.82 -4.88
N VAL A 150 1.41 -13.09 -5.96
CA VAL A 150 0.43 -12.18 -6.55
C VAL A 150 -0.74 -11.84 -5.63
N ALA A 151 -1.08 -12.72 -4.67
CA ALA A 151 -2.22 -12.53 -3.77
C ALA A 151 -1.98 -11.45 -2.69
N TYR A 152 -0.71 -11.13 -2.41
CA TYR A 152 -0.32 -10.23 -1.32
C TYR A 152 0.82 -9.30 -1.76
N LEU A 153 0.85 -8.93 -3.04
CA LEU A 153 1.83 -8.00 -3.59
C LEU A 153 1.65 -6.63 -2.91
N ASP A 154 2.72 -6.10 -2.31
CA ASP A 154 2.70 -4.82 -1.56
C ASP A 154 3.41 -3.71 -2.34
N GLY A 155 4.49 -4.04 -3.05
CA GLY A 155 5.22 -3.07 -3.87
C GLY A 155 6.27 -3.71 -4.76
N ALA A 156 6.65 -3.01 -5.82
CA ALA A 156 7.72 -3.38 -6.72
C ALA A 156 8.49 -2.13 -7.16
N GLN A 157 9.82 -2.23 -7.17
CA GLN A 157 10.72 -1.14 -7.56
C GLN A 157 11.78 -1.64 -8.53
N LEU A 158 12.05 -0.85 -9.58
CA LEU A 158 13.10 -1.13 -10.54
C LEU A 158 14.46 -0.72 -9.95
N ASN A 159 15.50 -1.50 -10.25
CA ASN A 159 16.86 -1.05 -10.00
C ASN A 159 17.22 0.17 -10.90
N PRO A 160 18.36 0.85 -10.67
CA PRO A 160 18.66 2.10 -11.35
C PRO A 160 18.67 2.03 -12.88
N THR A 161 19.04 0.87 -13.45
CA THR A 161 19.08 0.60 -14.90
C THR A 161 17.74 0.11 -15.46
N GLY A 162 16.94 -0.56 -14.62
CA GLY A 162 15.62 -1.11 -14.94
C GLY A 162 15.62 -2.55 -15.48
N ASP A 163 16.66 -3.33 -15.19
CA ASP A 163 16.78 -4.75 -15.58
C ASP A 163 16.47 -5.75 -14.46
N ALA A 164 16.38 -5.27 -13.21
CA ALA A 164 15.99 -6.05 -12.04
C ALA A 164 14.90 -5.35 -11.21
N LEU A 165 14.21 -6.15 -10.41
CA LEU A 165 13.12 -5.72 -9.52
C LEU A 165 13.42 -6.10 -8.07
N ALA A 166 13.07 -5.19 -7.15
CA ALA A 166 12.86 -5.48 -5.75
C ALA A 166 11.34 -5.55 -5.53
N VAL A 167 10.85 -6.69 -5.06
CA VAL A 167 9.42 -6.96 -4.85
C VAL A 167 9.16 -7.26 -3.39
N THR A 168 8.15 -6.62 -2.81
CA THR A 168 7.63 -6.96 -1.49
C THR A 168 6.28 -7.64 -1.63
N THR A 169 6.13 -8.81 -1.02
CA THR A 169 4.87 -9.57 -1.01
C THR A 169 4.70 -10.29 0.33
N ARG A 170 3.52 -10.17 0.94
CA ARG A 170 3.20 -10.74 2.25
C ARG A 170 4.26 -10.43 3.33
N GLY A 171 4.76 -9.18 3.33
CA GLY A 171 5.80 -8.73 4.26
C GLY A 171 7.19 -9.33 4.04
N LYS A 172 7.46 -9.97 2.89
CA LYS A 172 8.79 -10.50 2.53
C LYS A 172 9.33 -9.76 1.32
N ALA A 173 10.64 -9.55 1.29
CA ALA A 173 11.33 -8.88 0.18
C ALA A 173 12.08 -9.88 -0.71
N TYR A 174 12.02 -9.67 -2.02
CA TYR A 174 12.67 -10.47 -3.03
C TYR A 174 13.36 -9.59 -4.07
N THR A 175 14.47 -10.05 -4.64
CA THR A 175 15.13 -9.40 -5.78
C THR A 175 15.43 -10.40 -6.89
N PHE A 176 15.27 -9.99 -8.15
CA PHE A 176 15.51 -10.81 -9.34
C PHE A 176 15.57 -9.99 -10.63
N PHE A 177 16.25 -10.52 -11.66
CA PHE A 177 16.18 -9.96 -13.01
C PHE A 177 14.81 -10.20 -13.64
N ASN A 178 14.33 -9.22 -14.39
CA ASN A 178 12.93 -9.11 -14.85
C ASN A 178 12.37 -10.40 -15.46
N HIS A 179 13.16 -11.10 -16.28
CA HIS A 179 12.69 -12.25 -17.07
C HIS A 179 13.55 -13.51 -16.93
N GLU A 180 14.68 -13.46 -16.23
CA GLU A 180 15.62 -14.58 -16.13
C GLU A 180 16.34 -14.61 -14.78
N GLY A 181 17.16 -15.64 -14.56
CA GLY A 181 17.94 -15.78 -13.33
C GLY A 181 17.15 -16.29 -12.11
N PRO A 182 17.81 -16.42 -10.96
CA PRO A 182 17.19 -16.86 -9.72
C PRO A 182 16.38 -15.75 -9.05
N VAL A 183 15.40 -16.15 -8.23
CA VAL A 183 14.75 -15.26 -7.27
C VAL A 183 15.46 -15.38 -5.94
N VAL A 184 15.92 -14.24 -5.41
CA VAL A 184 16.64 -14.15 -4.13
C VAL A 184 15.71 -13.53 -3.11
N GLN A 185 15.54 -14.17 -1.95
CA GLN A 185 14.84 -13.57 -0.81
C GLN A 185 15.82 -12.75 0.01
N LEU A 186 15.45 -11.49 0.30
CA LEU A 186 16.22 -10.59 1.15
C LEU A 186 15.69 -10.64 2.60
N GLY A 187 16.57 -10.39 3.56
CA GLY A 187 16.19 -10.25 4.97
C GLY A 187 15.86 -11.57 5.68
N ARG A 188 15.16 -11.47 6.81
CA ARG A 188 14.82 -12.65 7.61
C ARG A 188 13.75 -13.45 6.90
N ARG A 189 13.85 -14.78 6.99
CA ARG A 189 12.94 -15.66 6.26
C ARG A 189 11.49 -15.54 6.72
N ASP A 190 11.27 -15.44 8.03
CA ASP A 190 9.95 -15.49 8.69
C ASP A 190 9.94 -14.54 9.91
N GLY A 191 8.75 -14.09 10.35
CA GLY A 191 8.57 -13.32 11.59
C GLY A 191 8.99 -11.84 11.55
N VAL A 192 9.29 -11.32 10.36
CA VAL A 192 9.61 -9.90 10.13
C VAL A 192 8.84 -9.42 8.91
N ARG A 193 8.33 -8.20 8.98
CA ARG A 193 7.71 -7.51 7.86
C ARG A 193 8.73 -6.58 7.21
N HIS A 194 8.96 -6.79 5.92
CA HIS A 194 9.74 -5.93 5.04
C HIS A 194 8.78 -5.12 4.14
N ARG A 195 9.03 -3.81 4.01
CA ARG A 195 8.23 -2.84 3.24
C ARG A 195 9.13 -1.84 2.52
N LEU A 196 8.56 -1.16 1.52
CA LEU A 196 9.19 0.00 0.85
C LEU A 196 10.62 -0.28 0.36
N ALA A 197 10.84 -1.44 -0.24
CA ALA A 197 12.15 -1.82 -0.76
C ALA A 197 12.50 -1.02 -2.02
N ASP A 198 13.68 -0.40 -2.03
CA ASP A 198 14.22 0.36 -3.18
C ASP A 198 15.74 0.11 -3.29
N PHE A 199 16.27 0.12 -4.51
CA PHE A 199 17.70 -0.07 -4.74
C PHE A 199 18.50 1.18 -4.40
N LEU A 200 19.71 1.02 -3.89
CA LEU A 200 20.68 2.11 -3.85
C LEU A 200 21.25 2.38 -5.25
N ASN A 201 22.11 3.39 -5.37
CA ASN A 201 22.70 3.74 -6.68
C ASN A 201 23.64 2.66 -7.19
N GLU A 202 24.24 1.92 -6.27
CA GLU A 202 24.84 0.61 -6.54
C GLU A 202 23.74 -0.45 -6.52
N ASP A 203 23.51 -1.10 -7.65
CA ASP A 203 22.45 -2.09 -7.88
C ASP A 203 22.59 -3.37 -7.04
N GLN A 204 23.71 -3.50 -6.33
CA GLN A 204 23.98 -4.58 -5.37
C GLN A 204 23.38 -4.35 -3.97
N TYR A 205 22.83 -3.17 -3.67
CA TYR A 205 22.23 -2.88 -2.38
C TYR A 205 20.77 -2.46 -2.49
N VAL A 206 19.96 -2.91 -1.54
CA VAL A 206 18.54 -2.58 -1.39
C VAL A 206 18.31 -2.02 0.01
N VAL A 207 17.76 -0.82 0.10
CA VAL A 207 17.24 -0.26 1.36
C VAL A 207 15.77 -0.63 1.51
N MET A 208 15.36 -0.98 2.72
CA MET A 208 13.96 -1.26 3.04
C MET A 208 13.67 -0.94 4.50
N VAL A 209 12.38 -0.83 4.82
CA VAL A 209 11.90 -0.73 6.20
C VAL A 209 11.59 -2.14 6.71
N ASP A 210 12.09 -2.48 7.89
CA ASP A 210 11.68 -3.72 8.57
C ASP A 210 11.41 -3.53 10.07
N ASP A 211 10.68 -4.48 10.65
CA ASP A 211 10.26 -4.44 12.06
C ASP A 211 10.97 -5.47 12.97
N ALA A 212 12.17 -5.92 12.58
CA ALA A 212 12.82 -7.07 13.22
C ALA A 212 13.10 -6.87 14.72
N ASN A 213 13.29 -5.62 15.16
CA ASN A 213 13.57 -5.24 16.55
C ASN A 213 12.33 -4.72 17.31
N GLY A 214 11.14 -4.87 16.74
CA GLY A 214 9.87 -4.46 17.37
C GLY A 214 9.34 -3.12 16.90
N GLU A 215 10.22 -2.19 16.52
CA GLU A 215 9.86 -0.95 15.83
C GLU A 215 10.37 -0.96 14.37
N GLU A 216 9.85 -0.06 13.53
CA GLU A 216 10.27 0.06 12.13
C GLU A 216 11.64 0.75 12.05
N GLU A 217 12.58 0.14 11.34
CA GLU A 217 13.94 0.65 11.14
C GLU A 217 14.31 0.58 9.66
N LEU A 218 15.20 1.47 9.22
CA LEU A 218 15.83 1.37 7.90
C LEU A 218 16.96 0.34 7.93
N VAL A 219 16.96 -0.54 6.93
CA VAL A 219 17.96 -1.61 6.80
C VAL A 219 18.43 -1.68 5.35
N VAL A 220 19.75 -1.70 5.18
CA VAL A 220 20.41 -1.88 3.88
C VAL A 220 20.87 -3.32 3.77
N HIS A 221 20.36 -4.00 2.75
CA HIS A 221 20.69 -5.38 2.41
C HIS A 221 21.55 -5.42 1.15
N SER A 222 22.54 -6.29 1.15
CA SER A 222 23.21 -6.71 -0.08
C SER A 222 22.32 -7.71 -0.83
N VAL A 223 22.42 -7.72 -2.16
CA VAL A 223 21.88 -8.81 -2.98
C VAL A 223 22.66 -10.10 -2.79
N ASP A 224 23.90 -10.02 -2.29
CA ASP A 224 24.62 -11.18 -1.75
C ASP A 224 24.10 -11.52 -0.36
N ILE A 225 23.32 -12.60 -0.29
CA ILE A 225 22.67 -13.07 0.95
C ILE A 225 23.65 -13.51 2.04
N GLY A 226 24.94 -13.67 1.73
CA GLY A 226 25.98 -13.97 2.71
C GLY A 226 26.39 -12.75 3.55
N GLU A 227 26.13 -11.54 3.06
CA GLU A 227 26.53 -10.32 3.75
C GLU A 227 25.54 -9.93 4.85
N THR A 228 26.07 -9.45 5.97
CA THR A 228 25.25 -9.02 7.10
C THR A 228 24.57 -7.68 6.77
N PRO A 229 23.24 -7.57 6.88
CA PRO A 229 22.55 -6.32 6.62
C PRO A 229 22.97 -5.20 7.57
N ARG A 230 23.08 -3.98 7.05
CA ARG A 230 23.40 -2.80 7.85
C ARG A 230 22.12 -2.11 8.29
N ARG A 231 21.89 -2.10 9.61
CA ARG A 231 20.69 -1.53 10.23
C ARG A 231 20.99 -0.17 10.83
N LEU A 232 20.10 0.80 10.59
CA LEU A 232 20.16 2.13 11.17
C LEU A 232 19.29 2.20 12.44
N THR A 233 19.80 1.62 13.53
CA THR A 233 19.06 1.52 14.80
C THR A 233 19.03 2.84 15.56
N GLY A 234 17.90 3.11 16.22
CA GLY A 234 17.72 4.25 17.12
C GLY A 234 17.25 5.54 16.43
N LEU A 235 16.98 5.51 15.13
CA LEU A 235 16.39 6.64 14.42
C LEU A 235 14.88 6.70 14.65
N ASP A 236 14.38 7.85 15.07
CA ASP A 236 12.95 8.10 15.23
C ASP A 236 12.30 8.47 13.88
N ILE A 237 12.19 7.48 12.99
CA ILE A 237 11.58 7.66 11.66
C ILE A 237 10.04 7.58 11.67
N GLY A 238 9.44 7.27 12.83
CA GLY A 238 8.03 6.94 12.95
C GLY A 238 7.67 5.71 12.12
N ARG A 239 6.57 5.80 11.37
CA ARG A 239 6.06 4.75 10.47
C ARG A 239 6.10 5.25 9.03
N PRO A 240 7.12 4.90 8.23
CA PRO A 240 7.21 5.38 6.87
C PRO A 240 6.03 4.92 5.98
N VAL A 241 5.50 5.89 5.23
CA VAL A 241 4.42 5.72 4.26
C VAL A 241 5.00 5.68 2.85
N ALA A 242 6.02 6.48 2.57
CA ALA A 242 6.77 6.46 1.31
C ALA A 242 8.27 6.61 1.55
N LEU A 243 9.06 6.09 0.61
CA LEU A 243 10.52 6.09 0.60
C LEU A 243 11.01 6.41 -0.81
N LYS A 244 11.97 7.34 -0.95
CA LYS A 244 12.67 7.60 -2.22
C LYS A 244 14.17 7.77 -1.98
N VAL A 245 14.97 6.96 -2.67
CA VAL A 245 16.44 7.04 -2.65
C VAL A 245 16.92 8.19 -3.53
N SER A 246 17.89 8.97 -3.04
CA SER A 246 18.53 10.04 -3.81
C SER A 246 19.26 9.47 -5.04
N PRO A 247 19.14 10.12 -6.22
CA PRO A 247 19.78 9.63 -7.43
C PRO A 247 21.30 9.86 -7.50
N ALA A 248 21.83 10.68 -6.59
CA ALA A 248 23.24 11.03 -6.55
C ALA A 248 23.99 10.37 -5.38
N GLU A 249 23.32 10.20 -4.23
CA GLU A 249 23.97 9.85 -2.97
C GLU A 249 23.21 8.76 -2.22
N ASP A 250 23.86 8.13 -1.23
CA ASP A 250 23.24 7.16 -0.33
C ASP A 250 22.41 7.87 0.75
N LYS A 251 21.43 8.66 0.31
CA LYS A 251 20.45 9.38 1.14
C LYS A 251 19.05 8.89 0.80
N VAL A 252 18.17 8.90 1.79
CA VAL A 252 16.78 8.47 1.65
C VAL A 252 15.84 9.55 2.16
N ALA A 253 14.87 9.94 1.34
CA ALA A 253 13.73 10.73 1.78
C ALA A 253 12.60 9.81 2.23
N LEU A 254 11.95 10.15 3.34
CA LEU A 254 10.78 9.44 3.88
C LEU A 254 9.64 10.42 4.14
N SER A 255 8.41 9.97 3.91
CA SER A 255 7.23 10.53 4.57
C SER A 255 6.68 9.52 5.57
N ASN A 256 6.06 9.98 6.65
CA ASN A 256 5.57 9.08 7.70
C ASN A 256 4.14 9.43 8.18
N HIS A 257 3.60 8.58 9.06
CA HIS A 257 2.28 8.77 9.67
C HIS A 257 2.13 10.06 10.49
N ARG A 258 3.26 10.69 10.89
CA ARG A 258 3.31 11.95 11.65
C ARG A 258 3.31 13.20 10.76
N GLN A 259 3.08 13.02 9.46
CA GLN A 259 3.01 14.10 8.46
C GLN A 259 4.35 14.83 8.26
N GLU A 260 5.46 14.14 8.54
CA GLU A 260 6.82 14.66 8.42
C GLU A 260 7.43 14.27 7.07
N LEU A 261 8.29 15.14 6.55
CA LEU A 261 9.28 14.83 5.52
C LEU A 261 10.64 14.68 6.19
N LEU A 262 11.22 13.49 6.12
CA LEU A 262 12.49 13.15 6.76
C LEU A 262 13.56 12.86 5.71
N LEU A 263 14.80 13.22 6.02
CA LEU A 263 16.00 12.85 5.26
C LEU A 263 16.91 12.03 6.15
N VAL A 264 17.30 10.85 5.67
CA VAL A 264 18.26 9.98 6.33
C VAL A 264 19.50 9.85 5.47
N ASP A 265 20.64 10.26 6.02
CA ASP A 265 21.95 9.94 5.44
C ASP A 265 22.33 8.52 5.83
N LEU A 266 22.39 7.62 4.84
CA LEU A 266 22.59 6.21 5.13
C LEU A 266 24.00 5.94 5.64
N LYS A 267 25.02 6.72 5.30
CA LYS A 267 26.40 6.46 5.70
C LYS A 267 26.65 6.82 7.16
N SER A 268 26.27 8.03 7.54
CA SER A 268 26.45 8.58 8.88
C SER A 268 25.36 8.13 9.86
N GLY A 269 24.18 7.74 9.36
CA GLY A 269 23.00 7.48 10.18
C GLY A 269 22.36 8.76 10.73
N THR A 270 22.58 9.90 10.08
CA THR A 270 21.98 11.17 10.48
C THR A 270 20.55 11.28 9.98
N LEU A 271 19.61 11.60 10.87
CA LEU A 271 18.20 11.88 10.57
C LEU A 271 17.95 13.39 10.67
N THR A 272 17.34 13.97 9.64
CA THR A 272 16.94 15.38 9.60
C THR A 272 15.46 15.51 9.20
N THR A 273 14.67 16.26 9.95
CA THR A 273 13.32 16.65 9.53
C THR A 273 13.41 17.86 8.60
N LEU A 274 12.97 17.70 7.35
CA LEU A 274 13.03 18.74 6.32
C LEU A 274 11.79 19.65 6.33
N ASP A 275 10.61 19.06 6.54
CA ASP A 275 9.33 19.79 6.64
C ASP A 275 8.31 18.94 7.42
N ARG A 276 7.22 19.57 7.88
CA ARG A 276 6.09 18.88 8.53
C ARG A 276 4.80 19.67 8.30
N SER A 277 3.75 18.97 7.89
CA SER A 277 2.40 19.53 7.83
C SER A 277 1.66 19.32 9.16
N ASP A 278 0.76 20.25 9.48
CA ASP A 278 -0.19 20.10 10.59
C ASP A 278 -1.54 19.51 10.15
N TRP A 279 -1.73 19.30 8.84
CA TRP A 279 -3.04 18.95 8.27
C TRP A 279 -3.08 17.54 7.71
N ARG A 280 -2.16 17.20 6.80
CA ARG A 280 -2.18 15.94 6.06
C ARG A 280 -0.76 15.43 5.80
N PRO A 281 -0.57 14.11 5.62
CA PRO A 281 0.70 13.56 5.21
C PRO A 281 1.24 14.19 3.92
N ILE A 282 2.56 14.26 3.81
CA ILE A 282 3.27 14.74 2.63
C ILE A 282 2.88 13.89 1.41
N ALA A 283 2.34 14.55 0.38
CA ALA A 283 1.69 13.90 -0.75
C ALA A 283 2.65 13.77 -1.94
N GLY A 284 3.29 12.59 -2.04
CA GLY A 284 4.28 12.31 -3.07
C GLY A 284 5.60 13.04 -2.86
N MET A 285 6.67 12.53 -3.48
CA MET A 285 7.98 13.17 -3.48
C MET A 285 8.80 12.72 -4.70
N ASP A 286 9.61 13.61 -5.26
CA ASP A 286 10.56 13.26 -6.32
C ASP A 286 11.86 14.04 -6.16
N TRP A 287 12.97 13.37 -6.44
CA TRP A 287 14.30 13.96 -6.43
C TRP A 287 14.59 14.59 -7.78
N SER A 288 15.26 15.75 -7.78
CA SER A 288 15.88 16.27 -9.00
C SER A 288 16.92 15.29 -9.54
N PRO A 289 17.17 15.24 -10.86
CA PRO A 289 18.13 14.30 -11.45
C PRO A 289 19.54 14.36 -10.83
N ASP A 290 19.96 15.53 -10.36
CA ASP A 290 21.24 15.76 -9.69
C ASP A 290 21.23 15.47 -8.18
N GLY A 291 20.08 15.11 -7.61
CA GLY A 291 19.92 14.78 -6.19
C GLY A 291 19.98 15.97 -5.23
N ARG A 292 19.96 17.21 -5.73
CA ARG A 292 20.12 18.44 -4.92
C ARG A 292 18.82 19.08 -4.47
N TRP A 293 17.70 18.68 -5.06
CA TRP A 293 16.37 19.18 -4.72
C TRP A 293 15.42 18.02 -4.50
N LEU A 294 14.56 18.18 -3.51
CA LEU A 294 13.44 17.28 -3.26
C LEU A 294 12.14 18.06 -3.39
N ALA A 295 11.29 17.66 -4.34
CA ALA A 295 9.97 18.24 -4.53
C ALA A 295 8.91 17.36 -3.87
N TYR A 296 7.87 17.96 -3.29
CA TYR A 296 6.80 17.24 -2.59
C TYR A 296 5.52 18.07 -2.49
N GLY A 297 4.37 17.39 -2.37
CA GLY A 297 3.09 18.04 -2.06
C GLY A 297 2.95 18.32 -0.57
N PHE A 298 2.70 19.57 -0.21
CA PHE A 298 2.56 20.03 1.17
C PHE A 298 1.14 20.54 1.43
N ALA A 299 0.49 20.05 2.48
CA ALA A 299 -0.84 20.51 2.87
C ALA A 299 -0.76 21.77 3.73
N THR A 300 -1.36 22.84 3.22
CA THR A 300 -1.50 24.14 3.92
C THR A 300 -2.84 24.26 4.67
N GLY A 301 -3.77 23.35 4.40
CA GLY A 301 -5.07 23.20 5.07
C GLY A 301 -5.71 21.85 4.73
N TYR A 302 -6.94 21.61 5.22
CA TYR A 302 -7.68 20.38 4.89
C TYR A 302 -7.94 20.21 3.38
N ASN A 303 -8.26 21.31 2.71
CA ASN A 303 -8.69 21.32 1.30
C ASN A 303 -7.65 21.94 0.35
N ALA A 304 -6.43 22.23 0.84
CA ALA A 304 -5.41 22.91 0.06
C ALA A 304 -4.04 22.27 0.21
N THR A 305 -3.38 22.01 -0.92
CA THR A 305 -1.97 21.60 -1.02
C THR A 305 -1.25 22.45 -2.06
N GLU A 306 0.05 22.63 -1.85
CA GLU A 306 0.97 23.29 -2.78
C GLU A 306 2.17 22.38 -3.03
N ILE A 307 2.90 22.61 -4.12
CA ILE A 307 4.19 21.96 -4.35
C ILE A 307 5.27 22.81 -3.69
N ARG A 308 6.11 22.16 -2.88
CA ARG A 308 7.33 22.72 -2.31
C ARG A 308 8.55 22.03 -2.85
N VAL A 309 9.66 22.75 -2.86
CA VAL A 309 11.01 22.20 -3.04
C VAL A 309 11.87 22.53 -1.84
N VAL A 310 12.74 21.60 -1.46
CA VAL A 310 13.77 21.85 -0.44
C VAL A 310 15.14 21.49 -1.02
N HIS A 311 16.11 22.36 -0.77
CA HIS A 311 17.49 22.11 -1.17
C HIS A 311 18.14 21.11 -0.22
N VAL A 312 18.82 20.12 -0.79
CA VAL A 312 19.60 19.13 -0.05
C VAL A 312 21.06 19.30 -0.49
N PRO A 313 21.93 19.89 0.37
CA PRO A 313 23.31 20.12 -0.01
C PRO A 313 24.07 18.80 -0.17
N PRO A 314 25.06 18.75 -1.08
CA PRO A 314 26.02 17.65 -1.12
C PRO A 314 26.85 17.62 0.17
N PRO A 315 27.44 16.47 0.55
CA PRO A 315 28.28 16.37 1.73
C PRO A 315 29.50 17.28 1.62
N GLN A 316 29.93 17.79 2.76
CA GLN A 316 31.02 18.77 2.89
C GLN A 316 32.42 18.13 2.75
N ASP A 317 32.50 16.79 2.66
CA ASP A 317 33.74 16.01 2.72
C ASP A 317 34.51 15.92 1.38
N ASP A 318 33.93 16.39 0.26
CA ASP A 318 34.59 16.40 -1.07
C ASP A 318 35.15 17.78 -1.46
N ALA A 319 35.29 18.71 -0.50
CA ALA A 319 36.17 19.85 -0.69
C ALA A 319 37.61 19.32 -0.71
N GLU A 320 38.09 18.90 -1.88
CA GLU A 320 39.53 18.76 -2.11
C GLU A 320 40.19 20.05 -1.57
N PRO A 321 41.23 19.94 -0.72
CA PRO A 321 41.98 21.12 -0.35
C PRO A 321 42.47 21.73 -1.66
N GLU A 322 42.14 23.00 -1.91
CA GLU A 322 42.56 23.73 -3.12
C GLU A 322 44.01 23.37 -3.44
N ALA A 323 44.20 22.50 -4.42
CA ALA A 323 45.53 22.15 -4.89
C ALA A 323 46.01 23.33 -5.72
N ASP A 324 46.87 24.14 -5.10
CA ASP A 324 47.76 25.12 -5.68
C ASP A 324 47.35 25.62 -7.08
N ALA A 325 46.47 26.64 -7.09
CA ALA A 325 46.17 27.41 -8.27
C ALA A 325 47.42 28.16 -8.75
N ALA A 326 48.03 27.65 -9.81
CA ALA A 326 48.73 28.46 -10.78
C ALA A 326 48.08 28.26 -12.16
N ASP A 327 47.70 29.39 -12.75
CA ASP A 327 47.23 29.63 -14.11
C ASP A 327 45.74 29.37 -14.45
N ASP A 328 45.07 30.53 -14.46
CA ASP A 328 44.23 31.07 -15.54
C ASP A 328 42.69 30.94 -15.48
N LYS A 329 42.09 32.13 -15.27
CA LYS A 329 40.71 32.58 -15.52
C LYS A 329 39.62 32.03 -14.60
N LYS A 330 39.59 32.54 -13.37
CA LYS A 330 38.35 32.67 -12.59
C LYS A 330 37.44 33.69 -13.29
N ALA A 331 36.38 33.21 -13.93
CA ALA A 331 35.19 34.04 -14.13
C ALA A 331 34.62 34.32 -12.73
N GLU A 332 34.49 35.59 -12.37
CA GLU A 332 33.78 36.05 -11.18
C GLU A 332 32.29 35.70 -11.33
N GLY A 333 31.91 34.48 -10.98
CA GLY A 333 30.53 34.08 -10.75
C GLY A 333 30.33 33.94 -9.25
N GLU A 334 29.45 34.75 -8.67
CA GLU A 334 29.00 34.59 -7.28
C GLU A 334 28.48 33.16 -7.07
N GLU A 335 28.84 32.51 -5.95
CA GLU A 335 28.30 31.19 -5.62
C GLU A 335 26.77 31.26 -5.53
N PRO A 336 26.02 30.28 -6.08
CA PRO A 336 24.57 30.30 -6.01
C PRO A 336 24.10 30.27 -4.54
N ILE A 337 23.33 31.27 -4.14
CA ILE A 337 22.72 31.31 -2.81
C ILE A 337 21.49 30.39 -2.80
N TYR A 338 21.53 29.33 -2.00
CA TYR A 338 20.41 28.41 -1.82
C TYR A 338 19.50 28.85 -0.67
N PRO A 339 18.17 28.68 -0.79
CA PRO A 339 17.26 28.84 0.34
C PRO A 339 17.63 27.89 1.48
N THR A 340 17.55 28.36 2.72
CA THR A 340 17.89 27.57 3.92
C THR A 340 16.77 26.62 4.36
N GLY A 341 15.62 26.61 3.68
CA GLY A 341 14.48 25.76 4.01
C GLY A 341 13.54 25.56 2.83
N PRO A 342 12.41 24.87 3.03
CA PRO A 342 11.38 24.66 2.02
C PRO A 342 10.88 25.94 1.36
N VAL A 343 10.67 25.89 0.04
CA VAL A 343 10.11 26.98 -0.76
C VAL A 343 8.90 26.48 -1.54
N ALA A 344 7.76 27.14 -1.38
CA ALA A 344 6.58 26.90 -2.22
C ALA A 344 6.82 27.43 -3.64
N ILE A 345 6.48 26.63 -4.64
CA ILE A 345 6.63 26.97 -6.06
C ILE A 345 5.30 27.02 -6.80
N THR A 346 4.20 26.66 -6.12
CA THR A 346 2.83 26.84 -6.59
C THR A 346 1.99 27.50 -5.49
N ARG A 347 0.90 28.17 -5.88
CA ARG A 347 -0.04 28.80 -4.94
C ARG A 347 -1.06 27.78 -4.46
N PRO A 348 -1.42 27.68 -3.18
CA PRO A 348 -2.40 26.70 -2.70
C PRO A 348 -3.84 27.08 -3.10
N ILE A 349 -4.33 26.60 -4.25
CA ILE A 349 -5.72 26.84 -4.72
C ILE A 349 -6.65 25.74 -4.20
N LEU A 350 -6.43 24.51 -4.65
CA LEU A 350 -7.00 23.29 -4.09
C LEU A 350 -5.86 22.30 -3.92
N HIS A 351 -5.79 21.25 -4.73
CA HIS A 351 -4.83 20.18 -4.54
C HIS A 351 -3.78 20.18 -5.66
N ASP A 352 -2.54 20.53 -5.32
CA ASP A 352 -1.36 20.16 -6.10
C ASP A 352 -0.68 18.94 -5.49
N VAL A 353 -0.47 17.91 -6.32
CA VAL A 353 0.05 16.60 -5.87
C VAL A 353 0.96 15.97 -6.92
N SER A 354 1.65 14.91 -6.53
CA SER A 354 2.45 14.05 -7.43
C SER A 354 3.52 14.82 -8.23
N PRO A 355 4.42 15.59 -7.58
CA PRO A 355 5.48 16.26 -8.31
C PRO A 355 6.45 15.24 -8.94
N SER A 356 6.94 15.54 -10.14
CA SER A 356 8.02 14.78 -10.77
C SER A 356 8.93 15.66 -11.61
N PHE A 357 10.24 15.57 -11.37
CA PHE A 357 11.22 16.29 -12.17
C PHE A 357 11.35 15.70 -13.57
N ASP A 358 11.57 16.60 -14.52
CA ASP A 358 12.03 16.25 -15.85
C ASP A 358 13.45 15.64 -15.82
N PRO A 359 13.78 14.64 -16.66
CA PRO A 359 15.11 14.04 -16.67
C PRO A 359 16.26 15.02 -16.97
N ASP A 360 15.98 16.11 -17.69
CA ASP A 360 16.97 17.15 -18.01
C ASP A 360 16.98 18.28 -16.97
N GLY A 361 16.10 18.22 -15.96
CA GLY A 361 16.06 19.19 -14.85
C GLY A 361 15.54 20.57 -15.24
N LYS A 362 14.80 20.67 -16.36
CA LYS A 362 14.26 21.94 -16.87
C LYS A 362 12.88 22.27 -16.31
N PHE A 363 12.09 21.23 -16.06
CA PHE A 363 10.70 21.35 -15.65
C PHE A 363 10.43 20.50 -14.40
N LEU A 364 9.43 20.91 -13.62
CA LEU A 364 8.80 20.07 -12.63
C LEU A 364 7.33 19.86 -13.01
N TYR A 365 6.97 18.61 -13.25
CA TYR A 365 5.60 18.18 -13.57
C TYR A 365 4.81 17.93 -12.29
N PHE A 366 3.51 18.16 -12.30
CA PHE A 366 2.62 17.85 -11.17
C PHE A 366 1.17 17.73 -11.65
N LEU A 367 0.30 17.18 -10.80
CA LEU A 367 -1.14 17.14 -11.03
C LEU A 367 -1.82 18.22 -10.20
N SER A 368 -2.84 18.87 -10.75
CA SER A 368 -3.49 19.99 -10.06
C SER A 368 -4.99 20.07 -10.27
N TYR A 369 -5.72 20.26 -9.18
CA TYR A 369 -7.15 20.58 -9.17
C TYR A 369 -7.35 22.09 -9.29
N ARG A 370 -7.30 22.64 -10.50
CA ARG A 370 -7.44 24.10 -10.74
C ARG A 370 -8.44 24.44 -11.85
N ASP A 371 -8.98 23.43 -12.52
CA ASP A 371 -9.92 23.61 -13.61
C ASP A 371 -11.34 23.38 -13.09
N PHE A 372 -12.10 24.46 -12.95
CA PHE A 372 -13.46 24.44 -12.39
C PHE A 372 -14.49 24.32 -13.52
N ASN A 373 -14.60 23.12 -14.09
CA ASN A 373 -15.58 22.79 -15.12
C ASN A 373 -16.75 21.97 -14.51
N PRO A 374 -17.88 22.61 -14.14
CA PRO A 374 -18.96 21.92 -13.46
C PRO A 374 -19.77 21.04 -14.42
N VAL A 375 -20.19 19.88 -13.93
CA VAL A 375 -21.07 18.93 -14.61
C VAL A 375 -22.40 18.89 -13.87
N TYR A 376 -23.51 18.99 -14.60
CA TYR A 376 -24.85 18.83 -14.04
C TYR A 376 -25.08 17.38 -13.63
N ASP A 377 -25.65 17.19 -12.44
CA ASP A 377 -26.22 15.91 -12.06
C ASP A 377 -27.45 15.62 -12.95
N ASN A 378 -27.56 14.38 -13.43
CA ASN A 378 -28.61 13.97 -14.36
C ASN A 378 -29.98 13.75 -13.67
N LEU A 379 -30.02 13.61 -12.34
CA LEU A 379 -31.21 13.29 -11.56
C LEU A 379 -31.62 14.44 -10.63
N HIS A 380 -30.66 15.06 -9.96
CA HIS A 380 -30.89 16.15 -9.03
C HIS A 380 -30.45 17.49 -9.64
N PHE A 381 -31.09 18.57 -9.22
CA PHE A 381 -30.59 19.90 -9.54
C PHE A 381 -29.37 20.22 -8.66
N ASP A 382 -28.22 19.72 -9.10
CA ASP A 382 -26.93 19.96 -8.45
C ASP A 382 -25.79 20.04 -9.49
N LEU A 383 -24.64 20.55 -9.06
CA LEU A 383 -23.41 20.66 -9.85
C LEU A 383 -22.25 20.00 -9.12
N SER A 384 -21.44 19.26 -9.86
CA SER A 384 -20.22 18.64 -9.35
C SER A 384 -19.01 18.91 -10.25
N PHE A 385 -17.80 18.67 -9.75
CA PHE A 385 -16.55 18.85 -10.50
C PHE A 385 -15.78 17.52 -10.65
N PRO A 386 -16.36 16.49 -11.29
CA PRO A 386 -15.76 15.15 -11.34
C PRO A 386 -14.44 15.12 -12.13
N TRP A 387 -14.20 16.11 -12.99
CA TRP A 387 -13.06 16.16 -13.90
C TRP A 387 -12.04 17.26 -13.57
N GLY A 388 -12.13 17.90 -12.40
CA GLY A 388 -11.45 19.17 -12.12
C GLY A 388 -9.91 19.17 -12.06
N MET A 389 -9.23 18.13 -12.55
CA MET A 389 -7.78 17.98 -12.53
C MET A 389 -7.16 17.91 -13.92
N ARG A 390 -5.97 18.51 -14.08
CA ARG A 390 -5.11 18.39 -15.27
C ARG A 390 -3.64 18.20 -14.88
N PRO A 391 -2.80 17.68 -15.79
CA PRO A 391 -1.35 17.76 -15.67
C PRO A 391 -0.86 19.19 -15.88
N TYR A 392 0.13 19.60 -15.07
CA TYR A 392 0.79 20.91 -15.14
C TYR A 392 2.30 20.74 -15.11
N LEU A 393 3.02 21.78 -15.54
CA LEU A 393 4.45 21.90 -15.34
C LEU A 393 4.81 23.29 -14.81
N VAL A 394 5.93 23.37 -14.09
CA VAL A 394 6.61 24.61 -13.74
C VAL A 394 7.93 24.67 -14.51
N ILE A 395 8.17 25.77 -15.21
CA ILE A 395 9.48 26.05 -15.82
C ILE A 395 10.44 26.53 -14.74
N LEU A 396 11.51 25.75 -14.46
CA LEU A 396 12.38 26.00 -13.31
C LEU A 396 13.31 27.20 -13.50
N ARG A 397 13.73 27.45 -14.74
CA ARG A 397 14.57 28.60 -15.10
C ARG A 397 13.75 29.69 -15.79
N ASP A 398 14.16 30.94 -15.64
CA ASP A 398 13.48 32.08 -16.29
C ASP A 398 13.82 32.22 -17.77
N ASP A 399 14.96 31.66 -18.20
CA ASP A 399 15.46 31.66 -19.58
C ASP A 399 15.01 30.46 -20.42
N GLU A 400 14.34 29.48 -19.80
CA GLU A 400 13.82 28.31 -20.51
C GLU A 400 12.47 28.65 -21.17
N PRO A 401 12.30 28.38 -22.48
CA PRO A 401 11.08 28.72 -23.20
C PRO A 401 9.92 27.79 -22.88
N ASN A 402 8.70 28.27 -23.18
CA ASN A 402 7.48 27.46 -23.07
C ASN A 402 7.56 26.22 -23.99
N PRO A 403 7.48 25.00 -23.45
CA PRO A 403 7.61 23.76 -24.23
C PRO A 403 6.37 23.42 -25.07
N PHE A 404 5.27 24.17 -24.95
CA PHE A 404 4.05 24.00 -25.75
C PHE A 404 3.95 24.97 -26.94
N MET A 405 4.97 25.81 -27.16
CA MET A 405 5.04 26.66 -28.35
C MET A 405 5.97 26.03 -29.40
N PRO A 406 5.44 25.63 -30.57
CA PRO A 406 6.27 25.21 -31.71
C PRO A 406 7.26 26.31 -32.07
N ARG A 407 8.55 25.98 -32.13
CA ARG A 407 9.51 26.87 -32.79
C ARG A 407 9.29 26.71 -34.30
N PRO A 408 9.11 27.79 -35.08
CA PRO A 408 9.11 27.68 -36.53
C PRO A 408 10.45 27.08 -36.97
N ASP A 409 10.40 26.03 -37.79
CA ASP A 409 11.58 25.53 -38.49
C ASP A 409 12.04 26.65 -39.42
N MET A 410 13.11 27.34 -39.04
CA MET A 410 13.79 28.25 -39.95
C MET A 410 14.65 27.35 -40.83
N ASP A 411 14.19 27.13 -42.07
CA ASP A 411 15.02 26.50 -43.09
C ASP A 411 16.37 27.23 -43.13
N ASP A 412 17.45 26.46 -43.02
CA ASP A 412 18.83 26.96 -43.04
C ASP A 412 19.13 27.49 -44.45
N ASP A 413 18.81 28.76 -44.68
CA ASP A 413 19.18 29.52 -45.87
C ASP A 413 20.72 29.67 -45.90
N GLY A 414 21.41 28.77 -46.61
CA GLY A 414 22.78 29.04 -47.03
C GLY A 414 23.65 27.86 -47.46
N GLY A 415 23.51 27.39 -48.70
CA GLY A 415 24.55 26.56 -49.33
C GLY A 415 24.26 26.23 -50.79
N HIS A 416 24.90 26.95 -51.70
CA HIS A 416 24.77 26.86 -53.15
C HIS A 416 24.90 25.44 -53.74
N ALA A 417 24.17 25.29 -54.86
CA ALA A 417 24.14 24.17 -55.79
C ALA A 417 25.51 23.61 -56.19
N ASP A 418 25.55 22.29 -56.41
CA ASP A 418 26.14 21.75 -57.63
C ASP A 418 25.22 20.64 -58.17
N HIS A 419 24.86 20.82 -59.44
CA HIS A 419 24.28 19.81 -60.32
C HIS A 419 25.23 18.63 -60.44
N ASP A 420 24.68 17.41 -60.47
CA ASP A 420 25.07 16.44 -61.49
C ASP A 420 23.81 15.67 -61.89
N ALA A 421 23.49 15.82 -63.18
CA ALA A 421 22.50 15.03 -63.89
C ALA A 421 23.12 13.66 -64.21
N ASP A 422 22.31 12.62 -64.16
CA ASP A 422 22.40 11.53 -65.13
C ASP A 422 21.00 11.00 -65.43
N ASP A 423 20.85 10.76 -66.72
CA ASP A 423 19.65 10.61 -67.54
C ASP A 423 19.22 9.12 -67.63
N ASP A 424 18.16 8.90 -68.42
CA ASP A 424 17.68 7.66 -69.04
C ASP A 424 16.60 6.90 -68.22
N GLU A 425 15.30 7.13 -68.45
CA GLU A 425 14.44 6.81 -69.62
C GLU A 425 13.88 5.37 -69.60
N ASP A 426 12.66 5.30 -70.16
CA ASP A 426 11.84 4.15 -70.57
C ASP A 426 10.99 3.46 -69.48
N ASP A 427 9.69 3.22 -69.64
CA ASP A 427 8.82 3.42 -70.80
C ASP A 427 7.34 3.35 -70.37
N VAL A 428 6.51 3.90 -71.26
CA VAL A 428 5.07 4.13 -71.20
C VAL A 428 4.27 2.85 -71.55
N ASP A 429 3.04 2.78 -71.05
CA ASP A 429 1.80 2.38 -71.76
C ASP A 429 0.77 1.93 -70.70
N ASP A 430 -0.12 2.81 -70.25
CA ASP A 430 -1.31 3.36 -70.91
C ASP A 430 -2.57 2.51 -70.71
N ASP A 431 -3.63 3.28 -70.45
CA ASP A 431 -5.04 3.06 -70.75
C ASP A 431 -5.86 2.10 -69.86
N ASP A 432 -7.09 2.44 -69.48
CA ASP A 432 -7.77 3.73 -69.37
C ASP A 432 -9.17 3.45 -68.82
N GLY A 433 -9.78 4.51 -68.31
CA GLY A 433 -11.23 4.69 -68.31
C GLY A 433 -11.98 4.23 -67.06
N ASP A 434 -12.90 5.00 -66.52
CA ASP A 434 -13.20 6.43 -66.59
C ASP A 434 -14.32 6.65 -65.58
N ASP A 435 -14.42 7.90 -65.12
CA ASP A 435 -15.67 8.60 -64.83
C ASP A 435 -16.50 8.38 -63.55
N VAL A 436 -16.35 9.38 -62.67
CA VAL A 436 -17.37 10.29 -62.07
C VAL A 436 -18.79 9.77 -61.79
N ASP A 437 -19.27 9.90 -60.55
CA ASP A 437 -20.04 11.07 -60.07
C ASP A 437 -20.76 10.82 -58.72
N GLU A 438 -20.78 11.89 -57.92
CA GLU A 438 -21.83 12.43 -57.04
C GLU A 438 -22.82 11.60 -56.18
N ALA A 439 -23.13 12.25 -55.04
CA ALA A 439 -24.39 12.29 -54.29
C ALA A 439 -24.64 11.27 -53.16
N GLY A 440 -25.09 11.83 -52.03
CA GLY A 440 -25.41 11.11 -50.80
C GLY A 440 -26.87 10.68 -50.65
N ALA A 441 -27.15 10.02 -49.53
CA ALA A 441 -28.46 9.75 -48.90
C ALA A 441 -28.13 9.18 -47.50
N GLU A 442 -28.49 9.85 -46.41
CA GLU A 442 -29.73 9.66 -45.64
C GLU A 442 -29.76 8.32 -44.85
N ASP A 443 -29.62 8.43 -43.52
CA ASP A 443 -29.77 7.36 -42.54
C ASP A 443 -31.26 7.10 -42.26
N GLU A 444 -31.66 5.83 -42.38
CA GLU A 444 -33.01 5.32 -42.06
C GLU A 444 -33.14 4.88 -40.58
N GLU A 445 -34.39 4.99 -40.11
CA GLU A 445 -34.98 4.58 -38.84
C GLU A 445 -34.55 3.21 -38.29
N LEU A 446 -34.44 3.12 -36.96
CA LEU A 446 -34.57 1.85 -36.22
C LEU A 446 -35.77 1.91 -35.29
N ALA A 447 -36.63 0.91 -35.47
CA ALA A 447 -37.93 0.73 -34.86
C ALA A 447 -37.88 0.25 -33.40
N GLU A 448 -38.91 0.66 -32.67
CA GLU A 448 -39.36 0.20 -31.36
C GLU A 448 -39.71 -1.31 -31.37
N ILE A 449 -39.39 -2.00 -30.27
CA ILE A 449 -40.14 -3.18 -29.79
C ILE A 449 -40.28 -3.07 -28.27
N GLU A 450 -41.53 -2.90 -27.83
CA GLU A 450 -42.02 -2.99 -26.45
C GLU A 450 -42.21 -4.44 -25.96
N GLY A 451 -42.33 -4.59 -24.63
CA GLY A 451 -42.94 -5.72 -23.92
C GLY A 451 -41.93 -6.51 -23.08
N ASP A 452 -42.13 -6.83 -21.81
CA ASP A 452 -43.28 -6.71 -20.90
C ASP A 452 -42.75 -6.84 -19.46
N GLU A 453 -43.50 -6.28 -18.52
CA GLU A 453 -43.30 -6.34 -17.07
C GLU A 453 -43.63 -7.75 -16.50
N ASP A 454 -42.99 -8.12 -15.39
CA ASP A 454 -43.63 -8.90 -14.32
C ASP A 454 -42.81 -8.79 -13.02
N GLU A 455 -43.44 -8.25 -11.98
CA GLU A 455 -42.97 -8.19 -10.60
C GLU A 455 -43.16 -9.53 -9.87
N ALA A 456 -42.22 -9.89 -8.98
CA ALA A 456 -42.52 -10.68 -7.78
C ALA A 456 -41.41 -10.49 -6.72
N ASP A 457 -41.82 -9.99 -5.55
CA ASP A 457 -41.11 -10.03 -4.28
C ASP A 457 -40.81 -11.48 -3.84
N GLU A 458 -39.68 -11.72 -3.17
CA GLU A 458 -39.63 -12.45 -1.88
C GLU A 458 -38.20 -12.52 -1.30
N ASP A 459 -38.13 -12.24 0.00
CA ASP A 459 -37.01 -12.40 0.91
C ASP A 459 -36.54 -13.87 1.01
N ASP A 460 -35.23 -14.14 1.14
CA ASP A 460 -34.76 -15.13 2.13
C ASP A 460 -33.24 -15.09 2.35
N TYR A 461 -32.87 -14.98 3.64
CA TYR A 461 -31.53 -15.22 4.16
C TYR A 461 -31.31 -16.74 4.28
N ALA A 462 -30.24 -17.27 3.68
CA ALA A 462 -29.72 -18.58 4.04
C ALA A 462 -28.19 -18.64 3.90
N ASP A 463 -27.52 -18.73 5.04
CA ASP A 463 -26.22 -19.39 5.19
C ASP A 463 -26.31 -20.81 4.59
N ASP A 464 -25.34 -21.20 3.75
CA ASP A 464 -24.96 -22.61 3.66
C ASP A 464 -23.45 -22.78 3.37
N GLU A 465 -22.91 -23.76 4.09
CA GLU A 465 -21.54 -24.23 4.09
C GLU A 465 -21.24 -25.06 2.82
N GLY A 466 -19.97 -25.05 2.42
CA GLY A 466 -19.31 -26.25 1.90
C GLY A 466 -19.47 -26.57 0.41
N ASP A 467 -18.38 -26.40 -0.34
CA ASP A 467 -18.03 -27.39 -1.37
C ASP A 467 -16.51 -27.59 -1.43
N GLU A 468 -16.03 -28.54 -0.63
CA GLU A 468 -14.76 -29.21 -0.84
C GLU A 468 -14.90 -30.17 -2.03
N ARG A 469 -14.11 -29.98 -3.10
CA ARG A 469 -13.86 -31.06 -4.07
C ARG A 469 -12.37 -31.36 -4.22
N PRO A 470 -11.94 -32.63 -4.08
CA PRO A 470 -10.55 -33.01 -4.07
C PRO A 470 -10.04 -33.24 -5.50
N LEU A 471 -8.95 -32.57 -5.89
CA LEU A 471 -8.23 -32.91 -7.11
C LEU A 471 -7.27 -34.08 -6.85
N ARG A 472 -7.62 -35.19 -7.48
CA ARG A 472 -6.89 -36.47 -7.53
C ARG A 472 -5.44 -36.30 -7.96
N ALA A 473 -4.58 -37.01 -7.23
CA ALA A 473 -3.20 -37.27 -7.53
C ALA A 473 -2.96 -37.88 -8.92
N LEU A 474 -1.98 -37.35 -9.66
CA LEU A 474 -1.15 -38.14 -10.56
C LEU A 474 0.23 -38.33 -9.93
N ARG A 475 0.52 -39.58 -9.57
CA ARG A 475 1.86 -40.05 -9.23
C ARG A 475 2.69 -40.11 -10.51
N ALA A 476 3.84 -39.44 -10.51
CA ALA A 476 4.97 -39.81 -11.35
C ALA A 476 6.19 -39.91 -10.46
N SER A 477 6.58 -41.15 -10.23
CA SER A 477 7.80 -41.62 -9.56
C SER A 477 9.06 -41.15 -10.29
N VAL A 478 9.96 -40.47 -9.59
CA VAL A 478 11.39 -40.46 -9.96
C VAL A 478 12.22 -40.66 -8.70
N ASN A 479 13.05 -41.70 -8.76
CA ASN A 479 14.03 -42.13 -7.77
C ASN A 479 14.98 -41.00 -7.37
N VAL A 480 15.19 -40.87 -6.06
CA VAL A 480 16.34 -40.19 -5.45
C VAL A 480 17.37 -41.28 -5.14
N PRO A 481 18.65 -41.16 -5.57
CA PRO A 481 19.72 -41.89 -4.90
C PRO A 481 20.24 -41.05 -3.73
N GLU A 482 20.13 -41.65 -2.57
CA GLU A 482 20.82 -41.36 -1.32
C GLU A 482 22.33 -41.60 -1.48
N VAL A 483 23.18 -40.65 -1.09
CA VAL A 483 24.57 -40.96 -0.73
C VAL A 483 24.97 -40.14 0.49
N ALA A 484 25.17 -40.87 1.58
CA ALA A 484 25.78 -40.45 2.82
C ALA A 484 27.31 -40.32 2.70
N GLY A 485 27.89 -39.57 3.64
CA GLY A 485 29.22 -39.87 4.17
C GLY A 485 30.36 -38.96 3.70
N ALA A 486 30.76 -38.06 4.59
CA ALA A 486 32.12 -37.51 4.61
C ALA A 486 33.16 -38.64 4.78
N PRO A 487 34.40 -38.42 4.32
CA PRO A 487 35.48 -38.39 5.31
C PRO A 487 36.48 -37.24 5.10
N ALA A 488 37.22 -36.97 6.17
CA ALA A 488 38.21 -35.93 6.32
C ALA A 488 39.61 -36.31 5.78
N GLY A 489 40.38 -35.27 5.41
CA GLY A 489 41.85 -35.22 5.50
C GLY A 489 42.64 -35.50 4.22
N ASN A 490 43.30 -34.49 3.65
CA ASN A 490 44.70 -34.17 3.99
C ASN A 490 45.20 -32.94 3.19
N ALA A 491 46.15 -32.22 3.78
CA ALA A 491 46.79 -31.02 3.28
C ALA A 491 47.62 -31.24 2.00
N GLY A 492 47.67 -30.22 1.16
CA GLY A 492 48.54 -30.13 -0.01
C GLY A 492 48.50 -28.71 -0.58
N SER A 493 49.46 -27.90 -0.15
CA SER A 493 49.76 -26.55 -0.62
C SER A 493 50.06 -26.51 -2.12
N GLU A 494 49.46 -25.58 -2.85
CA GLU A 494 50.10 -24.93 -4.00
C GLU A 494 49.44 -23.56 -4.26
N GLU A 495 50.17 -22.50 -3.89
CA GLU A 495 49.92 -21.14 -4.33
C GLU A 495 50.07 -21.06 -5.85
N LYS A 496 49.00 -20.65 -6.55
CA LYS A 496 49.12 -20.00 -7.86
C LYS A 496 48.36 -18.69 -7.88
N ASN A 497 49.17 -17.67 -7.76
CA ASN A 497 48.91 -16.26 -7.98
C ASN A 497 48.25 -16.03 -9.35
N GLY A 498 46.97 -15.66 -9.35
CA GLY A 498 46.20 -15.31 -10.54
C GLY A 498 45.55 -13.95 -10.37
N LYS A 499 46.28 -12.90 -10.77
CA LYS A 499 45.74 -11.54 -10.96
C LYS A 499 44.54 -11.61 -11.91
N ASN A 500 43.33 -11.44 -11.40
CA ASN A 500 42.19 -11.02 -12.19
C ASN A 500 41.90 -9.55 -11.88
N GLY A 501 42.22 -8.72 -12.87
CA GLY A 501 42.00 -7.28 -12.83
C GLY A 501 40.52 -6.97 -12.66
N ALA A 502 40.23 -6.15 -11.66
CA ALA A 502 38.99 -5.39 -11.59
C ALA A 502 38.87 -4.58 -12.88
N LYS A 503 37.94 -4.97 -13.75
CA LYS A 503 37.51 -4.12 -14.86
C LYS A 503 36.77 -2.94 -14.26
N ASN A 504 37.36 -1.75 -14.44
CA ASN A 504 36.78 -0.44 -14.16
C ASN A 504 35.27 -0.41 -14.42
N GLY A 505 34.50 -0.20 -13.36
CA GLY A 505 33.10 0.21 -13.45
C GLY A 505 33.01 1.52 -14.21
N ASN A 506 32.13 1.54 -15.21
CA ASN A 506 31.84 2.70 -16.02
C ASN A 506 31.25 3.79 -15.10
N LYS A 507 32.06 4.78 -14.67
CA LYS A 507 31.58 5.89 -13.84
C LYS A 507 30.47 6.62 -14.61
N ARG A 508 29.26 6.59 -14.05
CA ARG A 508 28.06 7.22 -14.58
C ARG A 508 28.31 8.73 -14.66
N LYS A 509 28.17 9.33 -15.85
CA LYS A 509 28.30 10.80 -16.02
C LYS A 509 27.24 11.48 -15.17
N ALA A 510 27.65 12.31 -14.21
CA ALA A 510 26.73 13.05 -13.37
C ALA A 510 25.85 13.99 -14.23
N PRO A 511 24.53 14.05 -13.98
CA PRO A 511 23.66 14.99 -14.67
C PRO A 511 24.05 16.44 -14.33
N PRO A 512 23.73 17.41 -15.21
CA PRO A 512 24.01 18.81 -14.93
C PRO A 512 23.26 19.28 -13.67
N PRO A 513 23.83 20.21 -12.88
CA PRO A 513 23.15 20.75 -11.71
C PRO A 513 21.83 21.42 -12.07
N VAL A 514 20.77 21.09 -11.34
CA VAL A 514 19.44 21.69 -11.48
C VAL A 514 19.43 23.06 -10.81
N ARG A 515 19.10 24.07 -11.61
CA ARG A 515 18.92 25.45 -11.17
C ARG A 515 17.43 25.78 -11.13
N ILE A 516 16.99 26.36 -10.02
CA ILE A 516 15.63 26.86 -9.84
C ILE A 516 15.74 28.36 -9.58
N ASP A 517 15.22 29.15 -10.51
CA ASP A 517 15.04 30.58 -10.30
C ASP A 517 13.70 30.75 -9.60
N PHE A 518 13.65 31.34 -8.40
CA PHE A 518 12.40 31.46 -7.63
C PHE A 518 11.59 32.71 -7.98
N GLU A 519 12.23 33.74 -8.53
CA GLU A 519 11.55 34.99 -8.88
C GLU A 519 10.44 34.74 -9.91
N GLY A 520 9.20 35.06 -9.54
CA GLY A 520 8.03 34.88 -10.40
C GLY A 520 7.73 33.42 -10.80
N ILE A 521 8.24 32.41 -10.07
CA ILE A 521 8.10 30.99 -10.43
C ILE A 521 6.64 30.54 -10.58
N GLU A 522 5.74 31.09 -9.76
CA GLU A 522 4.30 30.80 -9.83
C GLU A 522 3.65 31.25 -11.16
N ARG A 523 4.26 32.21 -11.87
CA ARG A 523 3.79 32.68 -13.19
C ARG A 523 4.28 31.79 -14.34
N ARG A 524 5.19 30.85 -14.05
CA ARG A 524 5.75 29.87 -15.00
C ARG A 524 5.07 28.51 -14.92
N VAL A 525 3.91 28.44 -14.25
CA VAL A 525 3.04 27.27 -14.23
C VAL A 525 2.24 27.21 -15.53
N LEU A 526 2.33 26.09 -16.25
CA LEU A 526 1.65 25.87 -17.53
C LEU A 526 0.83 24.57 -17.48
N ALA A 527 -0.41 24.63 -17.96
CA ALA A 527 -1.26 23.46 -18.11
C ALA A 527 -0.86 22.66 -19.37
N PHE A 528 -0.84 21.33 -19.27
CA PHE A 528 -0.69 20.50 -20.46
C PHE A 528 -1.93 20.66 -21.36
N PRO A 529 -1.78 20.73 -22.69
CA PRO A 529 -2.89 20.82 -23.65
C PRO A 529 -3.60 19.45 -23.82
N VAL A 530 -4.13 18.93 -22.72
CA VAL A 530 -4.98 17.75 -22.61
C VAL A 530 -6.26 18.13 -21.87
N SER A 531 -7.34 17.38 -22.11
CA SER A 531 -8.63 17.59 -21.43
C SER A 531 -8.52 17.44 -19.92
N ASP A 532 -9.45 18.04 -19.21
CA ASP A 532 -9.69 17.82 -17.79
C ASP A 532 -10.18 16.38 -17.55
N SER A 533 -9.65 15.73 -16.50
CA SER A 533 -9.96 14.34 -16.20
C SER A 533 -9.58 13.96 -14.76
N ARG A 534 -9.86 12.72 -14.36
CA ARG A 534 -9.37 12.13 -13.10
C ARG A 534 -8.02 11.48 -13.36
N TYR A 535 -6.94 12.23 -13.18
CA TYR A 535 -5.57 11.70 -13.23
C TYR A 535 -5.16 10.99 -11.91
N GLY A 536 -4.06 10.23 -11.89
CA GLY A 536 -3.55 9.63 -10.64
C GLY A 536 -2.06 9.83 -10.42
N GLN A 537 -1.24 9.55 -11.43
CA GLN A 537 0.21 9.73 -11.39
C GLN A 537 0.72 10.50 -12.60
N ILE A 538 1.88 11.14 -12.45
CA ILE A 538 2.61 11.82 -13.50
C ILE A 538 4.11 11.61 -13.30
N ALA A 539 4.86 11.38 -14.38
CA ALA A 539 6.32 11.32 -14.31
C ALA A 539 7.00 11.76 -15.60
N GLY A 540 8.12 12.46 -15.47
CA GLY A 540 8.99 12.82 -16.58
C GLY A 540 9.79 11.62 -17.10
N ALA A 541 9.80 11.44 -18.43
CA ALA A 541 10.61 10.46 -19.15
C ALA A 541 11.32 11.14 -20.34
N PRO A 542 12.32 10.51 -20.97
CA PRO A 542 13.05 11.14 -22.07
C PRO A 542 12.12 11.62 -23.20
N GLY A 543 12.06 12.94 -23.41
CA GLY A 543 11.27 13.61 -24.45
C GLY A 543 9.75 13.55 -24.29
N ARG A 544 9.23 13.07 -23.16
CA ARG A 544 7.78 12.89 -22.93
C ARG A 544 7.40 12.91 -21.45
N VAL A 545 6.12 13.11 -21.17
CA VAL A 545 5.56 12.99 -19.81
C VAL A 545 4.51 11.91 -19.78
N LEU A 546 4.64 10.96 -18.84
CA LEU A 546 3.69 9.87 -18.65
C LEU A 546 2.67 10.25 -17.57
N PHE A 547 1.41 9.89 -17.75
CA PHE A 547 0.36 10.09 -16.75
C PHE A 547 -0.77 9.07 -16.86
N THR A 548 -1.38 8.72 -15.73
CA THR A 548 -2.57 7.85 -15.68
C THR A 548 -3.85 8.68 -15.63
N SER A 549 -4.87 8.26 -16.36
CA SER A 549 -6.24 8.81 -16.31
C SER A 549 -7.25 7.70 -16.04
N TYR A 550 -8.24 7.96 -15.19
CA TYR A 550 -9.26 7.01 -14.78
C TYR A 550 -10.64 7.49 -15.22
N PRO A 551 -11.50 6.59 -15.72
CA PRO A 551 -12.90 6.92 -16.00
C PRO A 551 -13.66 7.25 -14.71
N LEU A 552 -14.82 7.89 -14.88
CA LEU A 552 -15.78 8.12 -13.80
C LEU A 552 -16.70 6.89 -13.72
N HIS A 553 -16.96 6.41 -12.49
CA HIS A 553 -17.86 5.30 -12.21
C HIS A 553 -18.98 5.73 -11.27
N GLY A 554 -20.14 5.08 -11.38
CA GLY A 554 -21.24 5.26 -10.46
C GLY A 554 -20.92 4.64 -9.10
N ALA A 555 -21.50 5.18 -8.03
CA ALA A 555 -21.31 4.66 -6.67
C ALA A 555 -21.79 3.21 -6.49
N LEU A 556 -22.65 2.71 -7.39
CA LEU A 556 -23.17 1.34 -7.39
C LEU A 556 -22.35 0.37 -8.25
N ASP A 557 -21.50 0.86 -9.15
CA ASP A 557 -20.66 0.02 -10.02
C ASP A 557 -19.54 -0.67 -9.23
N GLY A 558 -19.20 -0.13 -8.06
CA GLY A 558 -18.29 -0.73 -7.10
C GLY A 558 -19.03 -1.67 -6.15
N HIS A 559 -19.30 -2.90 -6.59
CA HIS A 559 -19.61 -3.98 -5.64
C HIS A 559 -18.50 -4.03 -4.57
N HIS A 560 -18.88 -3.60 -3.36
CA HIS A 560 -18.20 -3.70 -2.08
C HIS A 560 -16.66 -3.71 -2.10
N ALA A 561 -16.06 -2.54 -1.86
CA ALA A 561 -14.68 -2.36 -1.41
C ALA A 561 -14.37 -3.02 -0.03
N ALA A 562 -15.11 -4.06 0.36
CA ALA A 562 -15.08 -4.63 1.70
C ALA A 562 -14.67 -6.11 1.78
N ASP A 563 -14.59 -6.92 0.70
CA ASP A 563 -14.27 -8.36 0.93
C ASP A 563 -13.37 -9.10 -0.08
N ASP A 564 -13.00 -8.51 -1.20
CA ASP A 564 -12.24 -9.25 -2.20
C ASP A 564 -11.46 -8.26 -3.06
N GLY A 565 -10.14 -8.18 -2.82
CA GLY A 565 -9.22 -7.21 -3.45
C GLY A 565 -9.04 -7.39 -4.97
N GLU A 566 -10.13 -7.48 -5.72
CA GLU A 566 -10.24 -7.68 -7.16
C GLU A 566 -10.59 -6.37 -7.90
N SER A 567 -11.03 -5.32 -7.20
CA SER A 567 -11.37 -4.02 -7.81
C SER A 567 -10.24 -2.99 -7.70
N GLU A 568 -9.06 -3.30 -8.24
CA GLU A 568 -8.17 -2.20 -8.65
C GLU A 568 -8.63 -1.71 -10.03
N GLU A 569 -9.48 -0.67 -10.02
CA GLU A 569 -9.88 0.08 -11.22
C GLU A 569 -8.64 0.40 -12.07
N GLY A 570 -8.53 -0.22 -13.25
CA GLY A 570 -7.45 0.07 -14.18
C GLY A 570 -7.77 1.30 -15.03
N GLY A 571 -6.92 2.33 -14.96
CA GLY A 571 -6.99 3.49 -15.84
C GLY A 571 -6.26 3.28 -17.17
N SER A 572 -6.18 4.32 -17.98
CA SER A 572 -5.29 4.36 -19.15
C SER A 572 -4.00 5.11 -18.80
N LEU A 573 -2.85 4.51 -19.15
CA LEU A 573 -1.56 5.17 -19.13
C LEU A 573 -1.33 5.86 -20.47
N ARG A 574 -1.06 7.17 -20.42
CA ARG A 574 -0.87 8.02 -21.59
C ARG A 574 0.49 8.73 -21.52
N ALA A 575 0.95 9.22 -22.67
CA ALA A 575 2.14 10.05 -22.78
C ALA A 575 1.82 11.35 -23.52
N TRP A 576 2.36 12.48 -23.06
CA TRP A 576 2.50 13.70 -23.87
C TRP A 576 3.88 13.71 -24.52
N VAL A 577 3.94 13.75 -25.85
CA VAL A 577 5.21 13.75 -26.61
C VAL A 577 5.49 15.18 -27.09
N PHE A 578 6.51 15.83 -26.51
CA PHE A 578 6.80 17.24 -26.78
C PHE A 578 7.16 17.51 -28.24
N LYS A 579 7.91 16.60 -28.87
CA LYS A 579 8.30 16.75 -30.29
C LYS A 579 7.09 16.76 -31.23
N GLU A 580 6.03 16.03 -30.86
CA GLU A 580 4.85 15.82 -31.72
C GLU A 580 3.65 16.68 -31.31
N TYR A 581 3.75 17.42 -30.20
CA TYR A 581 2.66 18.21 -29.61
C TYR A 581 1.35 17.43 -29.48
N LYS A 582 1.43 16.16 -29.08
CA LYS A 582 0.24 15.30 -28.95
C LYS A 582 0.31 14.33 -27.78
N SER A 583 -0.87 13.90 -27.34
CA SER A 583 -1.04 12.82 -26.38
C SER A 583 -1.27 11.48 -27.09
N GLU A 584 -0.58 10.43 -26.65
CA GLU A 584 -0.79 9.05 -27.12
C GLU A 584 -1.06 8.07 -25.97
N GLY A 585 -1.78 6.98 -26.25
CA GLY A 585 -1.97 5.87 -25.31
C GLY A 585 -0.76 4.94 -25.29
N ILE A 586 -0.38 4.48 -24.09
CA ILE A 586 0.77 3.58 -23.84
C ILE A 586 0.29 2.19 -23.44
N ALA A 587 -0.65 2.12 -22.49
CA ALA A 587 -1.23 0.89 -21.98
C ALA A 587 -2.60 1.18 -21.35
N ASP A 588 -3.47 0.18 -21.36
CA ASP A 588 -4.76 0.22 -20.68
C ASP A 588 -4.77 -0.69 -19.45
N ASN A 589 -5.81 -0.52 -18.63
CA ASN A 589 -6.00 -1.25 -17.37
C ASN A 589 -4.80 -1.08 -16.41
N VAL A 590 -4.29 0.14 -16.26
CA VAL A 590 -3.12 0.48 -15.42
C VAL A 590 -3.58 1.06 -14.09
N SER A 591 -3.24 0.42 -12.98
CA SER A 591 -3.56 0.94 -11.64
C SER A 591 -2.49 1.90 -11.13
N SER A 592 -1.21 1.65 -11.44
CA SER A 592 -0.08 2.53 -11.10
C SER A 592 1.15 2.26 -11.97
N PHE A 593 2.11 3.19 -11.95
CA PHE A 593 3.41 3.03 -12.61
C PHE A 593 4.57 3.68 -11.85
N ASP A 594 5.79 3.26 -12.15
CA ASP A 594 7.05 3.87 -11.71
C ASP A 594 8.10 3.78 -12.84
N LEU A 595 9.18 4.56 -12.71
CA LEU A 595 10.29 4.60 -13.67
C LEU A 595 11.57 4.11 -13.00
N SER A 596 12.45 3.47 -13.76
CA SER A 596 13.83 3.26 -13.32
C SER A 596 14.49 4.61 -13.03
N ARG A 597 15.51 4.63 -12.16
CA ARG A 597 16.19 5.87 -11.76
C ARG A 597 16.81 6.63 -12.93
N ASN A 598 17.21 5.93 -13.99
CA ASN A 598 17.68 6.54 -15.25
C ASN A 598 16.55 6.98 -16.21
N ARG A 599 15.28 6.80 -15.81
CA ARG A 599 14.04 7.13 -16.53
C ARG A 599 13.85 6.41 -17.88
N LYS A 600 14.62 5.36 -18.17
CA LYS A 600 14.58 4.64 -19.46
C LYS A 600 13.65 3.44 -19.48
N LYS A 601 13.30 2.89 -18.31
CA LYS A 601 12.39 1.75 -18.17
C LYS A 601 11.17 2.18 -17.36
N LEU A 602 10.02 1.71 -17.81
CA LEU A 602 8.72 1.90 -17.21
C LEU A 602 8.27 0.57 -16.62
N LEU A 603 7.98 0.57 -15.32
CA LEU A 603 7.26 -0.48 -14.62
C LEU A 603 5.82 -0.02 -14.45
N TYR A 604 4.85 -0.85 -14.81
CA TYR A 604 3.45 -0.56 -14.48
C TYR A 604 2.70 -1.78 -13.98
N PHE A 605 1.68 -1.51 -13.18
CA PHE A 605 0.76 -2.46 -12.58
C PHE A 605 -0.52 -2.50 -13.41
N SER A 606 -0.97 -3.69 -13.74
CA SER A 606 -2.24 -3.91 -14.45
C SER A 606 -3.02 -5.03 -13.77
N GLY A 607 -4.01 -4.65 -12.97
CA GLY A 607 -4.55 -5.50 -11.91
C GLY A 607 -3.41 -6.08 -11.07
N ARG A 608 -3.41 -7.39 -10.85
CA ARG A 608 -2.34 -8.07 -10.08
C ARG A 608 -1.11 -8.47 -10.90
N ARG A 609 -0.85 -7.84 -12.06
CA ARG A 609 0.28 -8.18 -12.95
C ARG A 609 1.25 -7.01 -13.08
N LEU A 610 2.53 -7.34 -13.22
CA LEU A 610 3.60 -6.36 -13.45
C LEU A 610 4.14 -6.46 -14.88
N ARG A 611 4.40 -5.31 -15.49
CA ARG A 611 5.04 -5.23 -16.80
C ARG A 611 6.16 -4.20 -16.81
N VAL A 612 7.28 -4.56 -17.43
CA VAL A 612 8.41 -3.67 -17.66
C VAL A 612 8.63 -3.47 -19.16
N ILE A 613 8.62 -2.22 -19.62
CA ILE A 613 8.87 -1.84 -21.03
C ILE A 613 9.82 -0.64 -21.11
N PRO A 614 10.40 -0.31 -22.27
CA PRO A 614 11.06 0.98 -22.47
C PRO A 614 10.08 2.13 -22.23
N ALA A 615 10.50 3.17 -21.53
CA ALA A 615 9.63 4.30 -21.15
C ALA A 615 9.14 5.13 -22.35
N THR A 616 9.74 4.92 -23.53
CA THR A 616 9.44 5.62 -24.77
C THR A 616 8.65 4.78 -25.79
N GLU A 617 8.23 3.58 -25.40
CA GLU A 617 7.53 2.63 -26.28
C GLU A 617 6.12 2.33 -25.77
N LYS A 618 5.25 1.92 -26.70
CA LYS A 618 3.92 1.40 -26.36
C LYS A 618 4.01 -0.03 -25.87
N ALA A 619 3.05 -0.43 -25.04
CA ALA A 619 3.00 -1.79 -24.54
C ALA A 619 2.74 -2.79 -25.70
N PRO A 620 3.55 -3.86 -25.85
CA PRO A 620 3.33 -4.87 -26.88
C PRO A 620 1.96 -5.58 -26.76
N GLY A 621 1.42 -6.11 -27.86
CA GLY A 621 0.17 -6.89 -27.86
C GLY A 621 0.29 -8.33 -27.32
N GLU A 622 1.52 -8.81 -27.07
CA GLU A 622 1.76 -10.19 -26.64
C GLU A 622 1.23 -10.49 -25.23
N SER A 623 0.53 -11.62 -25.09
CA SER A 623 0.03 -12.16 -23.81
C SER A 623 1.00 -13.22 -23.26
N GLY A 624 1.21 -13.21 -21.94
CA GLY A 624 2.11 -14.14 -21.23
C GLY A 624 3.43 -13.51 -20.75
N PRO A 625 4.07 -14.04 -19.69
CA PRO A 625 5.32 -13.51 -19.16
C PRO A 625 6.51 -13.75 -20.11
N GLY A 626 7.42 -12.79 -20.18
CA GLY A 626 8.65 -12.93 -20.99
C GLY A 626 9.21 -11.61 -21.47
N ARG A 627 10.41 -11.66 -22.06
CA ARG A 627 11.15 -10.46 -22.48
C ARG A 627 10.49 -9.69 -23.63
N ARG A 628 9.86 -10.39 -24.58
CA ARG A 628 9.17 -9.77 -25.71
C ARG A 628 7.90 -9.05 -25.29
N SER A 629 7.12 -9.67 -24.40
CA SER A 629 5.92 -9.06 -23.87
C SER A 629 6.25 -8.02 -22.80
N GLY A 630 7.34 -8.17 -22.03
CA GLY A 630 7.65 -7.33 -20.87
C GLY A 630 6.89 -7.73 -19.61
N TRP A 631 5.99 -8.71 -19.66
CA TRP A 631 5.28 -9.20 -18.47
C TRP A 631 6.22 -9.99 -17.55
N ILE A 632 6.12 -9.72 -16.25
CA ILE A 632 6.94 -10.36 -15.22
C ILE A 632 6.25 -11.63 -14.70
N ASP A 633 7.01 -12.72 -14.60
CA ASP A 633 6.52 -13.97 -14.01
C ASP A 633 6.69 -13.97 -12.48
N LEU A 634 5.62 -13.56 -11.79
CA LEU A 634 5.58 -13.59 -10.31
C LEU A 634 5.46 -15.01 -9.74
N ALA A 635 5.11 -16.04 -10.53
CA ALA A 635 5.03 -17.42 -10.05
C ALA A 635 6.41 -18.02 -9.74
N ARG A 636 7.49 -17.37 -10.21
CA ARG A 636 8.89 -17.64 -9.84
C ARG A 636 9.15 -17.36 -8.35
N ILE A 637 8.40 -16.43 -7.74
CA ILE A 637 8.53 -16.12 -6.31
C ILE A 637 7.81 -17.20 -5.49
N LYS A 638 8.57 -17.98 -4.71
CA LYS A 638 8.01 -18.98 -3.79
C LYS A 638 7.92 -18.40 -2.38
N VAL A 639 6.76 -17.81 -2.06
CA VAL A 639 6.50 -17.22 -0.74
C VAL A 639 6.24 -18.33 0.27
N SER A 640 7.27 -18.63 1.08
CA SER A 640 7.16 -19.60 2.15
C SER A 640 6.67 -18.93 3.42
N VAL A 641 5.59 -19.42 4.01
CA VAL A 641 4.95 -18.85 5.20
C VAL A 641 5.09 -19.83 6.35
N LEU A 642 5.64 -19.37 7.47
CA LEU A 642 5.61 -20.06 8.76
C LEU A 642 4.58 -19.37 9.68
N PRO A 643 3.36 -19.93 9.82
CA PRO A 643 2.25 -19.23 10.48
C PRO A 643 2.55 -18.72 11.90
N PRO A 644 3.21 -19.47 12.81
CA PRO A 644 3.48 -18.96 14.16
C PRO A 644 4.29 -17.65 14.18
N GLY A 645 5.36 -17.55 13.39
CA GLY A 645 6.16 -16.33 13.32
C GLY A 645 5.41 -15.18 12.64
N GLU A 646 4.57 -15.49 11.65
CA GLU A 646 3.68 -14.50 11.03
C GLU A 646 2.66 -13.97 12.03
N TRP A 647 2.03 -14.83 12.84
CA TRP A 647 1.05 -14.41 13.85
C TRP A 647 1.65 -13.56 14.96
N GLU A 648 2.87 -13.87 15.40
CA GLU A 648 3.62 -13.03 16.33
C GLU A 648 3.88 -11.63 15.78
N GLN A 649 4.29 -11.54 14.50
CA GLN A 649 4.48 -10.27 13.81
C GLN A 649 3.15 -9.52 13.68
N MET A 650 2.09 -10.18 13.24
CA MET A 650 0.76 -9.59 13.04
C MET A 650 0.15 -9.05 14.33
N TYR A 651 0.28 -9.79 15.43
CA TYR A 651 -0.20 -9.35 16.73
C TYR A 651 0.54 -8.09 17.21
N ARG A 652 1.87 -8.06 17.04
CA ARG A 652 2.67 -6.88 17.35
C ARG A 652 2.31 -5.69 16.46
N GLU A 653 2.10 -5.91 15.17
CA GLU A 653 1.69 -4.86 14.23
C GLU A 653 0.31 -4.29 14.60
N ALA A 654 -0.68 -5.15 14.88
CA ALA A 654 -2.02 -4.71 15.30
C ALA A 654 -1.97 -3.89 16.60
N TRP A 655 -1.14 -4.32 17.55
CA TRP A 655 -0.91 -3.58 18.78
C TRP A 655 -0.27 -2.20 18.53
N ARG A 656 0.76 -2.12 17.66
CA ARG A 656 1.41 -0.85 17.29
C ARG A 656 0.48 0.09 16.55
N LEU A 657 -0.30 -0.42 15.59
CA LEU A 657 -1.26 0.39 14.85
C LEU A 657 -2.29 1.04 15.78
N GLN A 658 -2.78 0.30 16.78
CA GLN A 658 -3.67 0.88 17.77
C GLN A 658 -2.96 1.94 18.63
N ARG A 659 -1.70 1.71 19.04
CA ARG A 659 -0.90 2.67 19.81
C ARG A 659 -0.70 3.99 19.04
N ASP A 660 -0.32 3.89 17.78
CA ASP A 660 0.15 5.02 16.98
C ASP A 660 -1.00 5.83 16.36
N HIS A 661 -2.19 5.22 16.23
CA HIS A 661 -3.37 5.84 15.60
C HIS A 661 -4.56 6.04 16.54
N PHE A 662 -4.41 5.77 17.85
CA PHE A 662 -5.48 6.10 18.78
C PHE A 662 -5.67 7.62 18.88
N TRP A 663 -6.92 8.04 19.01
CA TRP A 663 -7.29 9.46 18.96
C TRP A 663 -6.77 10.27 20.16
N THR A 664 -6.45 9.63 21.29
CA THR A 664 -5.72 10.26 22.40
C THR A 664 -4.34 9.61 22.62
N PRO A 665 -3.28 10.41 22.81
CA PRO A 665 -1.93 9.86 23.05
C PRO A 665 -1.80 9.04 24.35
N ASP A 666 -2.65 9.28 25.33
CA ASP A 666 -2.66 8.59 26.63
C ASP A 666 -3.44 7.26 26.60
N MET A 667 -3.93 6.84 25.43
CA MET A 667 -4.72 5.61 25.24
C MET A 667 -5.97 5.55 26.13
N ALA A 668 -6.54 6.72 26.50
CA ALA A 668 -7.60 6.86 27.48
C ALA A 668 -7.24 6.18 28.82
N GLU A 669 -6.01 6.42 29.29
CA GLU A 669 -5.43 5.91 30.54
C GLU A 669 -5.25 4.38 30.59
N VAL A 670 -5.38 3.69 29.44
CA VAL A 670 -5.12 2.25 29.36
C VAL A 670 -3.62 2.00 29.24
N ASP A 671 -3.06 1.20 30.15
CA ASP A 671 -1.70 0.68 30.00
C ASP A 671 -1.63 -0.30 28.82
N TRP A 672 -1.32 0.27 27.65
CA TRP A 672 -1.32 -0.47 26.40
C TRP A 672 -0.21 -1.53 26.34
N GLN A 673 0.92 -1.29 27.01
CA GLN A 673 2.00 -2.28 27.10
C GLN A 673 1.59 -3.47 27.95
N ALA A 674 0.85 -3.26 29.04
CA ALA A 674 0.27 -4.34 29.83
C ALA A 674 -0.72 -5.18 28.99
N ILE A 675 -1.51 -4.55 28.10
CA ILE A 675 -2.39 -5.28 27.18
C ILE A 675 -1.59 -6.17 26.23
N TYR A 676 -0.48 -5.68 25.66
CA TYR A 676 0.42 -6.50 24.85
C TYR A 676 0.89 -7.73 25.62
N ASN A 677 1.47 -7.51 26.80
CA ASN A 677 2.06 -8.56 27.62
C ASN A 677 1.02 -9.58 28.10
N ARG A 678 -0.24 -9.17 28.27
CA ARG A 678 -1.34 -10.04 28.69
C ARG A 678 -1.76 -11.02 27.60
N TYR A 679 -1.91 -10.56 26.35
CA TYR A 679 -2.43 -11.40 25.27
C TYR A 679 -1.34 -12.11 24.47
N TYR A 680 -0.11 -11.59 24.42
CA TYR A 680 1.01 -12.18 23.68
C TYR A 680 1.26 -13.68 23.99
N PRO A 681 1.24 -14.15 25.24
CA PRO A 681 1.46 -15.57 25.55
C PRO A 681 0.40 -16.51 24.94
N LEU A 682 -0.80 -16.00 24.63
CA LEU A 682 -1.87 -16.81 24.04
C LEU A 682 -1.53 -17.26 22.62
N LEU A 683 -0.63 -16.57 21.90
CA LEU A 683 -0.17 -16.96 20.56
C LEU A 683 0.52 -18.33 20.53
N GLN A 684 1.02 -18.82 21.66
CA GLN A 684 1.58 -20.17 21.74
C GLN A 684 0.49 -21.26 21.71
N ARG A 685 -0.72 -20.91 22.17
CA ARG A 685 -1.85 -21.83 22.33
C ARG A 685 -2.65 -22.01 21.04
N ILE A 686 -2.70 -20.99 20.20
CA ILE A 686 -3.50 -20.97 18.97
C ILE A 686 -2.97 -21.91 17.88
N SER A 687 -3.85 -22.25 16.95
CA SER A 687 -3.64 -23.23 15.90
C SER A 687 -4.12 -22.78 14.53
N SER A 688 -4.99 -21.77 14.44
CA SER A 688 -5.51 -21.20 13.19
C SER A 688 -5.38 -19.68 13.13
N ARG A 689 -5.59 -19.11 11.94
CA ARG A 689 -5.62 -17.65 11.71
C ARG A 689 -6.79 -16.96 12.43
N SER A 690 -7.93 -17.64 12.60
CA SER A 690 -9.12 -17.09 13.24
C SER A 690 -8.96 -16.88 14.75
N GLU A 691 -7.98 -17.55 15.37
CA GLU A 691 -7.66 -17.40 16.78
C GLU A 691 -6.67 -16.24 17.06
N VAL A 692 -6.02 -15.70 16.01
CA VAL A 692 -5.09 -14.55 16.07
C VAL A 692 -5.87 -13.24 15.95
#